data_AF-C5E1B4-F1
#
_entry.id   AF-C5E1B4-F1
#
_cell.length_a   1.000
_cell.length_b   1.000
_cell.length_c   1.000
_cell.angle_alpha   90.00
_cell.angle_beta   90.00
_cell.angle_gamma   90.00
#
_symmetry.space_group_name_H-M   'P 1'
#
loop_
_entity.id
_entity.type
_entity.pdbx_description
1 polymer ?
#
loop_
_entity_poly.entity_id
_entity_poly.type
_entity_poly.pdbx_seq_one_letter_code
_entity_poly.pdbx_strand_id
1 'polypeptide(L)'
;MEEIRKLVDTLSPRTAHQYRSYCKRYVEWLVQKGIVEQELREETLDAEQYAKLPISTQLVHWHLIDTMGTGSLPSIRKCISSLKFLDKLCSIHREVDASTGDTAAVTKLDEKYLENITRVREVREQEEEQGQLAQNLHIISANLWNPHSQLPEKYFRNCFEQLRFLVDFQWRLYTKMSYMQRSRIRIAELVGHADGGGISVELDTWSQLGEYVNGVEPQLRSRQPVIVVSHANPLVCPLVSLASYFFLRFHDGGGFPELRDANGSWREMPIVRGKSPGDYPREETLGNYYAAVFRYCRLNYKRREWFGQSKLQYPSWRPEEYEFFKRYQPELQEAFPMNVPRDFVECFNLGVGRGTVDDKIVGGRRDLLVQLFPEIESYKRHGGLDQDAQRFVDLIEVLRIHLLRALPVLYRLFPDHDLFKTDTLSKPDFKSFYADVETNDYGMGELVLGQGLQENERERESVPIPAPASSSDVFQLVQFQTVSNFEILLKLLSQIFDRLEMKKSSREFAIHQLSLVHDTLRDRIKSSKPGDEKGFGQEEDEEEEASEDEEELKNMVEQLVNAQIRTQVSALENRLERLVDEKIDAKLEKLLGKRSAEEDGRVEKKLKPDLEPKEPSVFKLDPDIESVEAVVLEWFTPNPMMGNECVHSMNKKDKSWRNGFESLYKERKTIVEFYIYLVNHRGMDRYKAVDLCERIRGGGDLTDFAQLVKDWRREHETFDGLGDL
;
A
#
# COMPACT_ATOMS: atom_id res chain seq x y z
N MET A 1 -1.68 -39.13 20.98
CA MET A 1 -2.83 -39.88 20.40
C MET A 1 -4.17 -39.21 20.65
N GLU A 2 -4.50 -38.77 21.88
CA GLU A 2 -5.78 -38.08 22.15
C GLU A 2 -5.91 -36.72 21.44
N GLU A 3 -4.82 -35.97 21.33
CA GLU A 3 -4.78 -34.69 20.59
C GLU A 3 -4.97 -34.86 19.08
N ILE A 4 -4.41 -35.92 18.49
CA ILE A 4 -4.61 -36.27 17.07
C ILE A 4 -6.09 -36.60 16.82
N ARG A 5 -6.72 -37.36 17.73
CA ARG A 5 -8.14 -37.68 17.64
C ARG A 5 -9.00 -36.42 17.72
N LYS A 6 -8.73 -35.54 18.68
CA LYS A 6 -9.39 -34.22 18.79
C LYS A 6 -9.21 -33.38 17.52
N LEU A 7 -8.02 -33.39 16.92
CA LEU A 7 -7.72 -32.65 15.69
C LEU A 7 -8.48 -33.22 14.49
N VAL A 8 -8.54 -34.55 14.32
CA VAL A 8 -9.29 -35.21 13.24
C VAL A 8 -10.80 -35.01 13.41
N ASP A 9 -11.31 -35.04 14.65
CA ASP A 9 -12.73 -34.83 14.97
C ASP A 9 -13.20 -33.40 14.65
N THR A 10 -12.28 -32.44 14.44
CA THR A 10 -12.64 -31.09 13.96
C THR A 10 -13.04 -31.04 12.48
N LEU A 11 -12.79 -32.10 11.70
CA LEU A 11 -13.05 -32.15 10.27
C LEU A 11 -14.20 -33.11 9.94
N SER A 12 -15.03 -32.73 8.96
CA SER A 12 -15.95 -33.69 8.35
C SER A 12 -15.17 -34.80 7.62
N PRO A 13 -15.69 -36.04 7.51
CA PRO A 13 -15.00 -37.13 6.79
C PRO A 13 -14.63 -36.76 5.36
N ARG A 14 -15.50 -36.00 4.68
CA ARG A 14 -15.24 -35.49 3.32
C ARG A 14 -14.08 -34.49 3.32
N THR A 15 -14.04 -33.56 4.28
CA THR A 15 -12.95 -32.58 4.41
C THR A 15 -11.64 -33.27 4.75
N ALA A 16 -11.64 -34.25 5.64
CA ALA A 16 -10.47 -35.03 5.99
C ALA A 16 -9.86 -35.74 4.76
N HIS A 17 -10.70 -36.39 3.95
CA HIS A 17 -10.23 -37.01 2.70
C HIS A 17 -9.68 -35.98 1.70
N GLN A 18 -10.31 -34.80 1.60
CA GLN A 18 -9.80 -33.72 0.76
C GLN A 18 -8.44 -33.22 1.25
N TYR A 19 -8.29 -33.00 2.56
CA TYR A 19 -7.04 -32.54 3.16
C TYR A 19 -5.92 -33.53 2.93
N ARG A 20 -6.19 -34.82 3.17
CA ARG A 20 -5.27 -35.91 2.85
C ARG A 20 -4.80 -35.85 1.39
N SER A 21 -5.71 -35.66 0.44
CA SER A 21 -5.33 -35.54 -0.97
C SER A 21 -4.40 -34.36 -1.26
N TYR A 22 -4.57 -33.21 -0.60
CA TYR A 22 -3.66 -32.06 -0.76
C TYR A 22 -2.32 -32.28 -0.05
N CYS A 23 -2.34 -32.85 1.16
CA CYS A 23 -1.14 -33.19 1.91
C CYS A 23 -0.28 -34.21 1.15
N LYS A 24 -0.91 -35.25 0.57
CA LYS A 24 -0.25 -36.21 -0.32
C LYS A 24 0.52 -35.53 -1.44
N ARG A 25 -0.14 -34.62 -2.17
CA ARG A 25 0.48 -33.88 -3.28
C ARG A 25 1.66 -33.03 -2.83
N TYR A 26 1.60 -32.46 -1.62
CA TYR A 26 2.71 -31.70 -1.04
C TYR A 26 3.91 -32.59 -0.71
N VAL A 27 3.68 -33.74 -0.07
CA VAL A 27 4.75 -34.70 0.25
C VAL A 27 5.37 -35.26 -1.02
N GLU A 28 4.57 -35.64 -2.01
CA GLU A 28 5.05 -36.09 -3.31
C GLU A 28 5.89 -35.00 -4.02
N TRP A 29 5.47 -33.74 -3.93
CA TRP A 29 6.23 -32.60 -4.45
C TRP A 29 7.57 -32.40 -3.72
N LEU A 30 7.61 -32.52 -2.39
CA LEU A 30 8.84 -32.44 -1.61
C LEU A 30 9.86 -33.51 -2.05
N VAL A 31 9.39 -34.74 -2.29
CA VAL A 31 10.21 -35.83 -2.81
C VAL A 31 10.70 -35.53 -4.23
N GLN A 32 9.83 -35.04 -5.11
CA GLN A 32 10.21 -34.66 -6.48
C GLN A 32 11.27 -33.55 -6.52
N LYS A 33 11.24 -32.62 -5.56
CA LYS A 33 12.24 -31.56 -5.41
C LYS A 33 13.51 -31.98 -4.69
N GLY A 34 13.61 -33.24 -4.24
CA GLY A 34 14.76 -33.73 -3.48
C GLY A 34 14.93 -33.07 -2.11
N ILE A 35 13.88 -32.44 -1.57
CA ILE A 35 13.90 -31.81 -0.24
C ILE A 35 13.80 -32.89 0.85
N VAL A 36 13.19 -34.03 0.52
CA VAL A 36 12.97 -35.19 1.37
C VAL A 36 13.39 -36.46 0.62
N GLU A 37 13.83 -37.49 1.34
CA GLU A 37 14.27 -38.77 0.77
C GLU A 37 13.17 -39.49 -0.03
N GLN A 38 13.57 -40.22 -1.09
CA GLN A 38 12.66 -40.85 -2.06
C GLN A 38 11.70 -41.90 -1.48
N GLU A 39 11.97 -42.41 -0.27
CA GLU A 39 11.17 -43.43 0.38
C GLU A 39 9.95 -42.87 1.13
N LEU A 40 9.85 -41.54 1.33
CA LEU A 40 8.72 -40.93 2.02
C LEU A 40 7.47 -40.86 1.11
N ARG A 41 6.42 -41.60 1.48
CA ARG A 41 5.06 -41.48 0.91
C ARG A 41 4.08 -41.12 2.02
N GLU A 42 3.06 -40.30 1.71
CA GLU A 42 2.05 -39.91 2.72
C GLU A 42 1.34 -41.13 3.35
N GLU A 43 1.18 -42.21 2.59
CA GLU A 43 0.56 -43.46 3.05
C GLU A 43 1.43 -44.26 4.02
N THR A 44 2.72 -43.95 4.12
CA THR A 44 3.71 -44.63 4.97
C THR A 44 4.24 -43.72 6.08
N LEU A 45 3.73 -42.49 6.22
CA LEU A 45 4.15 -41.56 7.27
C LEU A 45 3.89 -42.16 8.65
N ASP A 46 4.97 -42.48 9.35
CA ASP A 46 4.95 -42.80 10.77
C ASP A 46 5.19 -41.55 11.64
N ALA A 47 5.16 -41.72 12.96
CA ALA A 47 5.33 -40.63 13.90
C ALA A 47 6.69 -39.90 13.76
N GLU A 48 7.75 -40.63 13.41
CA GLU A 48 9.10 -40.09 13.25
C GLU A 48 9.19 -39.29 11.94
N GLN A 49 8.56 -39.77 10.88
CA GLN A 49 8.48 -39.08 9.60
C GLN A 49 7.63 -37.81 9.67
N TYR A 50 6.53 -37.80 10.43
CA TYR A 50 5.76 -36.57 10.70
C TYR A 50 6.58 -35.52 11.47
N ALA A 51 7.43 -35.95 12.42
CA ALA A 51 8.29 -35.03 13.16
C ALA A 51 9.33 -34.35 12.26
N LYS A 52 9.91 -35.11 11.32
CA LYS A 52 10.97 -34.65 10.40
C LYS A 52 10.46 -33.99 9.12
N LEU A 53 9.16 -34.07 8.81
CA LEU A 53 8.61 -33.51 7.57
C LEU A 53 8.82 -31.97 7.54
N PRO A 54 9.53 -31.43 6.53
CA PRO A 54 9.75 -30.00 6.44
C PRO A 54 8.46 -29.29 6.01
N ILE A 55 8.05 -28.30 6.80
CA ILE A 55 6.93 -27.43 6.49
C ILE A 55 7.26 -26.02 6.96
N SER A 56 7.19 -25.07 6.03
CA SER A 56 7.42 -23.64 6.28
C SER A 56 6.56 -22.82 5.34
N THR A 57 6.35 -21.54 5.66
CA THR A 57 5.56 -20.64 4.82
C THR A 57 6.13 -20.55 3.40
N GLN A 58 7.46 -20.51 3.26
CA GLN A 58 8.14 -20.44 1.97
C GLN A 58 7.93 -21.73 1.17
N LEU A 59 8.05 -22.90 1.78
CA LEU A 59 7.82 -24.19 1.11
C LEU A 59 6.37 -24.37 0.69
N VAL A 60 5.42 -23.98 1.55
CA VAL A 60 4.00 -24.01 1.21
C VAL A 60 3.74 -23.11 0.00
N HIS A 61 4.30 -21.90 -0.02
CA HIS A 61 4.11 -21.01 -1.15
C HIS A 61 4.80 -21.51 -2.43
N TRP A 62 6.02 -22.04 -2.33
CA TRP A 62 6.71 -22.64 -3.47
C TRP A 62 5.88 -23.77 -4.09
N HIS A 63 5.35 -24.67 -3.25
CA HIS A 63 4.47 -25.74 -3.71
C HIS A 63 3.24 -25.22 -4.45
N LEU A 64 2.61 -24.15 -3.94
CA LEU A 64 1.44 -23.54 -4.59
C LEU A 64 1.80 -22.96 -5.96
N ILE A 65 2.94 -22.28 -6.08
CA ILE A 65 3.42 -21.72 -7.35
C ILE A 65 3.63 -22.85 -8.38
N ASP A 66 4.34 -23.91 -7.99
CA ASP A 66 4.70 -25.01 -8.90
C ASP A 66 3.52 -25.89 -9.30
N THR A 67 2.61 -26.18 -8.37
CA THR A 67 1.59 -27.23 -8.58
C THR A 67 0.19 -26.71 -8.81
N MET A 68 -0.06 -25.46 -8.45
CA MET A 68 -1.37 -24.84 -8.61
C MET A 68 -1.32 -23.65 -9.57
N GLY A 69 -0.20 -22.91 -9.68
CA GLY A 69 -0.06 -21.82 -10.65
C GLY A 69 -1.27 -20.86 -10.64
N THR A 70 -1.98 -20.76 -11.78
CA THR A 70 -3.24 -20.01 -11.95
C THR A 70 -4.50 -20.80 -11.56
N GLY A 71 -4.37 -21.77 -10.66
CA GLY A 71 -5.47 -22.61 -10.20
C GLY A 71 -6.54 -21.80 -9.47
N SER A 72 -7.78 -22.29 -9.49
CA SER A 72 -8.93 -21.56 -8.92
C SER A 72 -8.73 -21.21 -7.44
N LEU A 73 -9.07 -19.99 -7.05
CA LEU A 73 -8.96 -19.48 -5.69
C LEU A 73 -9.56 -20.40 -4.59
N PRO A 74 -10.73 -21.06 -4.79
CA PRO A 74 -11.25 -22.01 -3.81
C PRO A 74 -10.34 -23.23 -3.57
N SER A 75 -9.64 -23.70 -4.59
CA SER A 75 -8.69 -24.82 -4.48
C SER A 75 -7.42 -24.39 -3.75
N ILE A 76 -6.90 -23.18 -4.04
CA ILE A 76 -5.75 -22.61 -3.31
C ILE A 76 -6.08 -22.49 -1.82
N ARG A 77 -7.23 -21.92 -1.48
CA ARG A 77 -7.69 -21.81 -0.07
C ARG A 77 -7.79 -23.18 0.61
N LYS A 78 -8.33 -24.18 -0.09
CA LYS A 78 -8.40 -25.56 0.45
C LYS A 78 -7.02 -26.17 0.65
N CYS A 79 -6.09 -25.99 -0.28
CA CYS A 79 -4.72 -26.46 -0.16
C CYS A 79 -4.03 -25.82 1.05
N ILE A 80 -4.09 -24.47 1.18
CA ILE A 80 -3.56 -23.75 2.34
C ILE A 80 -4.13 -24.27 3.65
N SER A 81 -5.46 -24.46 3.75
CA SER A 81 -6.08 -24.99 4.97
C SER A 81 -5.65 -26.44 5.26
N SER A 82 -5.43 -27.25 4.22
CA SER A 82 -4.93 -28.62 4.36
C SER A 82 -3.50 -28.63 4.89
N LEU A 83 -2.65 -27.73 4.40
CA LEU A 83 -1.25 -27.63 4.84
C LEU A 83 -1.12 -26.99 6.24
N LYS A 84 -2.01 -26.06 6.60
CA LYS A 84 -2.15 -25.60 7.99
C LYS A 84 -2.56 -26.75 8.93
N PHE A 85 -3.41 -27.66 8.46
CA PHE A 85 -3.75 -28.86 9.23
C PHE A 85 -2.55 -29.81 9.35
N LEU A 86 -1.79 -30.01 8.28
CA LEU A 86 -0.56 -30.81 8.28
C LEU A 86 0.49 -30.25 9.25
N ASP A 87 0.69 -28.93 9.28
CA ASP A 87 1.61 -28.27 10.21
C ASP A 87 1.24 -28.54 11.68
N LYS A 88 -0.05 -28.47 12.01
CA LYS A 88 -0.55 -28.84 13.34
C LYS A 88 -0.28 -30.31 13.66
N LEU A 89 -0.48 -31.21 12.69
CA LEU A 89 -0.20 -32.64 12.87
C LEU A 89 1.29 -32.88 13.10
N CYS A 90 2.16 -32.28 12.29
CA CYS A 90 3.62 -32.38 12.45
C CYS A 90 4.08 -31.81 13.79
N SER A 91 3.49 -30.70 14.24
CA SER A 91 3.81 -30.07 15.53
C SER A 91 3.52 -30.99 16.71
N ILE A 92 2.38 -31.69 16.71
CA ILE A 92 2.05 -32.70 17.74
C ILE A 92 3.12 -33.79 17.79
N HIS A 93 3.62 -34.24 16.65
CA HIS A 93 4.66 -35.28 16.58
C HIS A 93 6.05 -34.76 16.99
N ARG A 94 6.39 -33.49 16.69
CA ARG A 94 7.64 -32.85 17.12
C ARG A 94 7.71 -32.62 18.63
N GLU A 95 6.60 -32.26 19.26
CA GLU A 95 6.55 -32.09 20.72
C GLU A 95 6.80 -33.41 21.46
N VAL A 96 6.38 -34.54 20.88
CA VAL A 96 6.70 -35.87 21.39
C VAL A 96 8.19 -36.18 21.25
N ASP A 97 8.82 -35.80 20.14
CA ASP A 97 10.23 -36.08 19.83
C ASP A 97 11.21 -35.14 20.58
N ALA A 98 10.84 -33.88 20.79
CA ALA A 98 11.64 -32.89 21.54
C ALA A 98 11.88 -33.29 23.01
N SER A 99 11.08 -34.21 23.56
CA SER A 99 11.35 -34.85 24.85
C SER A 99 12.61 -35.73 24.85
N THR A 100 13.25 -35.96 23.69
CA THR A 100 14.47 -36.77 23.50
C THR A 100 15.72 -36.00 23.05
N GLY A 101 15.67 -34.66 22.91
CA GLY A 101 16.87 -33.82 23.04
C GLY A 101 17.37 -32.99 21.86
N ASP A 102 16.60 -32.76 20.79
CA ASP A 102 17.02 -31.83 19.71
C ASP A 102 15.97 -30.73 19.46
N THR A 103 16.29 -29.50 19.86
CA THR A 103 15.43 -28.31 19.72
C THR A 103 15.79 -27.50 18.48
N ALA A 104 15.41 -28.00 17.29
CA ALA A 104 15.34 -27.14 16.11
C ALA A 104 14.16 -26.17 16.26
N ALA A 105 14.41 -24.87 16.05
CA ALA A 105 13.39 -23.82 16.15
C ALA A 105 12.20 -24.11 15.21
N VAL A 106 11.04 -24.44 15.78
CA VAL A 106 9.82 -24.71 15.02
C VAL A 106 9.23 -23.39 14.55
N THR A 107 9.50 -23.01 13.30
CA THR A 107 8.83 -21.88 12.65
C THR A 107 7.40 -22.26 12.30
N LYS A 108 6.44 -21.78 13.09
CA LYS A 108 5.00 -21.85 12.79
C LYS A 108 4.69 -21.14 11.48
N LEU A 109 3.74 -21.68 10.72
CA LEU A 109 3.25 -21.01 9.50
C LEU A 109 2.70 -19.60 9.78
N ASP A 110 3.18 -18.62 9.02
CA ASP A 110 2.66 -17.24 9.02
C ASP A 110 1.27 -17.19 8.36
N GLU A 111 0.22 -17.13 9.19
CA GLU A 111 -1.16 -17.08 8.73
C GLU A 111 -1.47 -15.83 7.91
N LYS A 112 -0.88 -14.68 8.26
CA LYS A 112 -1.10 -13.41 7.55
C LYS A 112 -0.46 -13.44 6.17
N TYR A 113 0.72 -14.05 6.05
CA TYR A 113 1.35 -14.28 4.76
C TYR A 113 0.47 -15.18 3.87
N LEU A 114 -0.02 -16.30 4.40
CA LEU A 114 -0.84 -17.24 3.65
C LEU A 114 -2.17 -16.61 3.19
N GLU A 115 -2.75 -15.72 4.00
CA GLU A 115 -3.90 -14.89 3.57
C GLU A 115 -3.52 -13.95 2.43
N ASN A 116 -2.34 -13.32 2.49
CA ASN A 116 -1.86 -12.45 1.42
C ASN A 116 -1.69 -13.18 0.09
N ILE A 117 -1.27 -14.45 0.05
CA ILE A 117 -1.23 -15.26 -1.19
C ILE A 117 -2.61 -15.29 -1.86
N THR A 118 -3.66 -15.55 -1.08
CA THR A 118 -5.03 -15.58 -1.63
C THR A 118 -5.48 -14.20 -2.09
N ARG A 119 -5.10 -13.15 -1.38
CA ARG A 119 -5.42 -11.76 -1.73
C ARG A 119 -4.69 -11.28 -2.99
N VAL A 120 -3.45 -11.71 -3.22
CA VAL A 120 -2.69 -11.46 -4.46
C VAL A 120 -3.47 -12.00 -5.66
N ARG A 121 -4.02 -13.21 -5.54
CA ARG A 121 -4.84 -13.82 -6.59
C ARG A 121 -6.16 -13.07 -6.80
N GLU A 122 -6.86 -12.70 -5.74
CA GLU A 122 -8.09 -11.90 -5.83
C GLU A 122 -7.86 -10.56 -6.54
N VAL A 123 -6.79 -9.84 -6.19
CA VAL A 123 -6.45 -8.56 -6.82
C VAL A 123 -6.10 -8.76 -8.30
N ARG A 124 -5.40 -9.83 -8.63
CA ARG A 124 -5.06 -10.16 -10.01
C ARG A 124 -6.30 -10.50 -10.85
N GLU A 125 -7.18 -11.38 -10.35
CA GLU A 125 -8.44 -11.72 -11.03
C GLU A 125 -9.28 -10.46 -11.27
N GLN A 126 -9.39 -9.57 -10.26
CA GLN A 126 -10.08 -8.29 -10.41
C GLN A 126 -9.48 -7.38 -11.48
N GLU A 127 -8.14 -7.31 -11.55
CA GLU A 127 -7.47 -6.48 -12.55
C GLU A 127 -7.55 -7.10 -13.95
N GLU A 128 -7.52 -8.42 -14.09
CA GLU A 128 -7.74 -9.12 -15.36
C GLU A 128 -9.17 -8.93 -15.88
N GLU A 129 -10.17 -8.84 -14.99
CA GLU A 129 -11.57 -8.60 -15.34
C GLU A 129 -11.88 -7.13 -15.64
N GLN A 130 -11.35 -6.20 -14.84
CA GLN A 130 -11.74 -4.77 -14.89
C GLN A 130 -10.72 -3.88 -15.62
N GLY A 131 -9.43 -4.23 -15.58
CA GLY A 131 -8.34 -3.48 -16.22
C GLY A 131 -8.18 -2.01 -15.77
N GLN A 132 -8.83 -1.61 -14.67
CA GLN A 132 -8.96 -0.21 -14.31
C GLN A 132 -7.61 0.41 -13.91
N LEU A 133 -6.74 -0.33 -13.21
CA LEU A 133 -5.45 0.19 -12.78
C LEU A 133 -4.50 0.32 -13.97
N ALA A 134 -4.47 -0.68 -14.84
CA ALA A 134 -3.72 -0.66 -16.08
C ALA A 134 -4.18 0.50 -16.98
N GLN A 135 -5.48 0.72 -17.12
CA GLN A 135 -6.02 1.85 -17.91
C GLN A 135 -5.58 3.20 -17.31
N ASN A 136 -5.73 3.38 -15.99
CA ASN A 136 -5.32 4.63 -15.32
C ASN A 136 -3.83 4.91 -15.49
N LEU A 137 -3.00 3.87 -15.40
CA LEU A 137 -1.56 3.94 -15.63
C LEU A 137 -1.25 4.41 -17.06
N HIS A 138 -1.92 3.86 -18.07
CA HIS A 138 -1.72 4.26 -19.47
C HIS A 138 -2.11 5.72 -19.69
N ILE A 139 -3.29 6.14 -19.20
CA ILE A 139 -3.77 7.53 -19.33
C ILE A 139 -2.77 8.50 -18.70
N ILE A 140 -2.38 8.26 -17.45
CA ILE A 140 -1.46 9.16 -16.73
C ILE A 140 -0.09 9.17 -17.41
N SER A 141 0.44 8.01 -17.77
CA SER A 141 1.78 7.91 -18.36
C SER A 141 1.85 8.60 -19.71
N ALA A 142 0.89 8.35 -20.62
CA ALA A 142 0.87 8.99 -21.93
C ALA A 142 0.79 10.52 -21.83
N ASN A 143 -0.01 11.04 -20.90
CA ASN A 143 -0.13 12.48 -20.69
C ASN A 143 1.13 13.11 -20.09
N LEU A 144 1.89 12.38 -19.26
CA LEU A 144 3.14 12.87 -18.67
C LEU A 144 4.36 12.72 -19.59
N TRP A 145 4.30 11.82 -20.56
CA TRP A 145 5.29 11.78 -21.64
C TRP A 145 5.03 12.85 -22.70
N ASN A 146 3.83 13.44 -22.74
CA ASN A 146 3.49 14.48 -23.69
C ASN A 146 4.12 15.83 -23.30
N PRO A 147 5.10 16.37 -24.08
CA PRO A 147 5.71 17.67 -23.82
C PRO A 147 4.70 18.82 -23.89
N HIS A 148 3.61 18.64 -24.63
CA HIS A 148 2.57 19.66 -24.87
C HIS A 148 1.35 19.47 -23.96
N SER A 149 1.47 18.72 -22.86
CA SER A 149 0.38 18.54 -21.91
C SER A 149 -0.03 19.86 -21.25
N GLN A 150 -1.33 20.09 -21.09
CA GLN A 150 -1.87 21.29 -20.42
C GLN A 150 -1.84 21.15 -18.88
N LEU A 151 -0.83 20.46 -18.36
CA LEU A 151 -0.62 20.35 -16.94
C LEU A 151 -0.24 21.72 -16.36
N PRO A 152 -0.54 22.01 -15.08
CA PRO A 152 -0.25 23.32 -14.52
C PRO A 152 1.26 23.63 -14.55
N GLU A 153 1.65 24.66 -15.31
CA GLU A 153 3.04 25.12 -15.42
C GLU A 153 3.67 25.50 -14.07
N LYS A 154 2.85 25.81 -13.06
CA LYS A 154 3.33 26.00 -11.68
C LYS A 154 4.14 24.80 -11.17
N TYR A 155 3.80 23.59 -11.62
CA TYR A 155 4.34 22.33 -11.12
C TYR A 155 5.10 21.53 -12.19
N PHE A 156 4.72 21.68 -13.46
CA PHE A 156 5.19 20.89 -14.58
C PHE A 156 5.62 21.81 -15.73
N ARG A 157 6.75 22.51 -15.55
CA ARG A 157 7.25 23.48 -16.53
C ARG A 157 7.89 22.84 -17.75
N ASN A 158 8.41 21.63 -17.57
CA ASN A 158 9.20 20.91 -18.56
C ASN A 158 9.06 19.40 -18.38
N CYS A 159 9.57 18.64 -19.33
CA CYS A 159 9.48 17.18 -19.32
C CYS A 159 10.26 16.57 -18.15
N PHE A 160 11.31 17.23 -17.66
CA PHE A 160 12.05 16.78 -16.48
C PHE A 160 11.16 16.71 -15.23
N GLU A 161 10.32 17.73 -14.98
CA GLU A 161 9.39 17.72 -13.85
C GLU A 161 8.26 16.71 -14.03
N GLN A 162 7.78 16.51 -15.27
CA GLN A 162 6.79 15.49 -15.61
C GLN A 162 7.34 14.08 -15.36
N LEU A 163 8.54 13.77 -15.85
CA LEU A 163 9.21 12.48 -15.62
C LEU A 163 9.53 12.25 -14.14
N ARG A 164 9.93 13.30 -13.41
CA ARG A 164 10.13 13.21 -11.94
C ARG A 164 8.87 12.71 -11.24
N PHE A 165 7.70 13.24 -11.60
CA PHE A 165 6.43 12.79 -11.04
C PHE A 165 6.06 11.39 -11.55
N LEU A 166 6.25 11.13 -12.84
CA LEU A 166 5.92 9.84 -13.46
C LEU A 166 6.68 8.69 -12.79
N VAL A 167 7.97 8.89 -12.47
CA VAL A 167 8.77 7.91 -11.73
C VAL A 167 8.19 7.64 -10.34
N ASP A 168 7.84 8.67 -9.53
CA ASP A 168 7.20 8.43 -8.22
C ASP A 168 5.86 7.70 -8.36
N PHE A 169 5.05 8.08 -9.35
CA PHE A 169 3.76 7.48 -9.64
C PHE A 169 3.89 5.99 -10.01
N GLN A 170 4.75 5.67 -10.99
CA GLN A 170 4.99 4.30 -11.42
C GLN A 170 5.62 3.47 -10.29
N TRP A 171 6.58 4.02 -9.54
CA TRP A 171 7.13 3.35 -8.36
C TRP A 171 6.04 3.04 -7.35
N ARG A 172 5.18 4.00 -7.01
CA ARG A 172 4.06 3.75 -6.08
C ARG A 172 3.13 2.66 -6.59
N LEU A 173 2.82 2.67 -7.88
CA LEU A 173 1.91 1.72 -8.50
C LEU A 173 2.48 0.30 -8.47
N TYR A 174 3.73 0.12 -8.87
CA TYR A 174 4.37 -1.20 -9.00
C TYR A 174 4.93 -1.75 -7.67
N THR A 175 5.48 -0.90 -6.81
CA THR A 175 6.10 -1.36 -5.54
C THR A 175 5.10 -1.45 -4.38
N LYS A 176 3.94 -0.79 -4.52
CA LYS A 176 2.94 -0.58 -3.47
C LYS A 176 3.46 0.14 -2.20
N MET A 177 4.64 0.77 -2.26
CA MET A 177 5.27 1.45 -1.14
C MET A 177 4.55 2.73 -0.73
N SER A 178 4.45 2.98 0.57
CA SER A 178 3.99 4.26 1.13
C SER A 178 4.97 5.40 0.81
N TYR A 179 4.54 6.65 0.97
CA TYR A 179 5.44 7.80 0.76
C TYR A 179 6.68 7.75 1.67
N MET A 180 6.50 7.32 2.93
CA MET A 180 7.60 7.17 3.89
C MET A 180 8.64 6.13 3.46
N GLN A 181 8.21 5.07 2.78
CA GLN A 181 9.13 4.07 2.22
C GLN A 181 9.84 4.64 0.99
N ARG A 182 9.09 5.22 0.03
CA ARG A 182 9.68 5.76 -1.21
C ARG A 182 10.69 6.88 -0.95
N SER A 183 10.42 7.77 0.00
CA SER A 183 11.31 8.89 0.33
C SER A 183 12.62 8.49 1.02
N ARG A 184 12.70 7.26 1.54
CA ARG A 184 13.91 6.71 2.16
C ARG A 184 14.81 5.98 1.18
N ILE A 185 14.28 5.52 0.05
CA ILE A 185 15.10 4.76 -0.90
C ILE A 185 16.15 5.67 -1.56
N ARG A 186 17.37 5.17 -1.61
CA ARG A 186 18.51 5.76 -2.27
C ARG A 186 18.85 5.05 -3.57
N ILE A 187 19.48 5.76 -4.49
CA ILE A 187 19.91 5.18 -5.77
C ILE A 187 20.96 4.07 -5.59
N ALA A 188 21.75 4.12 -4.50
CA ALA A 188 22.75 3.09 -4.17
C ALA A 188 22.13 1.76 -3.71
N GLU A 189 20.86 1.77 -3.29
CA GLU A 189 20.15 0.57 -2.83
C GLU A 189 19.47 -0.19 -3.98
N LEU A 190 19.38 0.43 -5.16
CA LEU A 190 18.78 -0.16 -6.34
C LEU A 190 19.76 -1.14 -7.00
N VAL A 191 19.26 -2.33 -7.33
CA VAL A 191 20.03 -3.39 -7.99
C VAL A 191 19.41 -3.66 -9.36
N GLY A 192 20.16 -3.37 -10.42
CA GLY A 192 19.80 -3.80 -11.78
C GLY A 192 20.29 -5.23 -12.02
N HIS A 193 19.42 -6.07 -12.57
CA HIS A 193 19.74 -7.47 -12.83
C HIS A 193 20.27 -7.66 -14.25
N ALA A 194 21.34 -8.45 -14.39
CA ALA A 194 22.09 -8.59 -15.64
C ALA A 194 21.28 -9.17 -16.81
N ASP A 195 20.19 -9.89 -16.54
CA ASP A 195 19.25 -10.37 -17.58
C ASP A 195 18.35 -9.24 -18.14
N GLY A 196 18.52 -8.02 -17.62
CA GLY A 196 17.75 -6.84 -17.97
C GLY A 196 16.29 -6.89 -17.51
N GLY A 197 15.87 -7.95 -16.82
CA GLY A 197 14.46 -8.24 -16.56
C GLY A 197 13.81 -7.36 -15.49
N GLY A 198 14.60 -6.63 -14.70
CA GLY A 198 14.06 -5.74 -13.69
C GLY A 198 15.09 -5.05 -12.80
N ILE A 199 14.56 -4.26 -11.87
CA ILE A 199 15.29 -3.59 -10.79
C ILE A 199 14.70 -4.09 -9.48
N SER A 200 15.55 -4.44 -8.52
CA SER A 200 15.12 -4.77 -7.15
C SER A 200 15.68 -3.80 -6.12
N VAL A 201 15.01 -3.74 -4.98
CA VAL A 201 15.46 -3.07 -3.77
C VAL A 201 15.09 -3.93 -2.56
N GLU A 202 16.01 -4.06 -1.60
CA GLU A 202 15.73 -4.73 -0.32
C GLU A 202 15.43 -3.67 0.75
N LEU A 203 14.21 -3.68 1.28
CA LEU A 203 13.82 -2.79 2.37
C LEU A 203 14.11 -3.46 3.72
N ASP A 204 15.17 -3.00 4.37
CA ASP A 204 15.58 -3.51 5.68
C ASP A 204 14.91 -2.73 6.82
N THR A 205 14.33 -3.45 7.77
CA THR A 205 13.81 -2.89 9.01
C THR A 205 14.69 -3.32 10.16
N TRP A 206 15.32 -2.35 10.82
CA TRP A 206 16.20 -2.55 11.96
C TRP A 206 15.43 -2.37 13.29
N SER A 207 15.91 -2.97 14.38
CA SER A 207 15.43 -2.64 15.72
C SER A 207 15.69 -1.16 16.00
N GLN A 208 14.77 -0.51 16.73
CA GLN A 208 14.95 0.89 17.10
C GLN A 208 16.22 1.06 17.95
N LEU A 209 16.91 2.19 17.82
CA LEU A 209 18.08 2.64 18.60
C LEU A 209 17.88 2.69 20.14
N GLY A 210 16.79 2.14 20.69
CA GLY A 210 16.53 2.07 22.14
C GLY A 210 17.48 1.13 22.91
N GLU A 211 18.40 0.45 22.23
CA GLU A 211 19.39 -0.44 22.86
C GLU A 211 20.77 0.19 23.05
N TYR A 212 20.95 1.49 22.74
CA TYR A 212 22.15 2.22 23.18
C TYR A 212 22.21 2.41 24.71
N VAL A 213 21.12 2.14 25.43
CA VAL A 213 21.10 2.10 26.89
C VAL A 213 21.84 0.85 27.43
N ASN A 214 22.04 -0.18 26.60
CA ASN A 214 22.67 -1.45 27.01
C ASN A 214 23.85 -1.91 26.12
N GLY A 215 24.31 -1.10 25.16
CA GLY A 215 25.44 -1.44 24.30
C GLY A 215 25.18 -2.59 23.31
N VAL A 216 23.91 -2.87 22.97
CA VAL A 216 23.55 -3.90 21.99
C VAL A 216 23.41 -3.26 20.61
N GLU A 217 24.12 -3.82 19.62
CA GLU A 217 24.09 -3.33 18.24
C GLU A 217 22.68 -3.49 17.62
N PRO A 218 22.25 -2.55 16.76
CA PRO A 218 20.98 -2.65 16.06
C PRO A 218 20.87 -3.99 15.30
N GLN A 219 19.80 -4.74 15.57
CA GLN A 219 19.56 -6.02 14.94
C GLN A 219 18.58 -5.88 13.78
N LEU A 220 18.90 -6.51 12.66
CA LEU A 220 18.00 -6.58 11.52
C LEU A 220 16.75 -7.39 11.90
N ARG A 221 15.57 -6.77 11.85
CA ARG A 221 14.29 -7.42 12.18
C ARG A 221 13.65 -8.08 10.99
N SER A 222 13.73 -7.47 9.82
CA SER A 222 13.12 -8.03 8.62
C SER A 222 13.69 -7.47 7.33
N ARG A 223 13.67 -8.29 6.28
CA ARG A 223 13.99 -7.92 4.90
C ARG A 223 12.75 -8.03 4.02
N GLN A 224 12.43 -6.97 3.29
CA GLN A 224 11.33 -6.97 2.32
C GLN A 224 11.91 -6.72 0.92
N PRO A 225 12.17 -7.77 0.12
CA PRO A 225 12.59 -7.62 -1.27
C PRO A 225 11.42 -7.11 -2.12
N VAL A 226 11.69 -6.10 -2.93
CA VAL A 226 10.74 -5.47 -3.83
C VAL A 226 11.34 -5.37 -5.22
N ILE A 227 10.52 -5.63 -6.24
CA ILE A 227 10.96 -5.70 -7.63
C ILE A 227 10.02 -4.92 -8.53
N VAL A 228 10.61 -4.27 -9.53
CA VAL A 228 9.90 -3.65 -10.65
C VAL A 228 10.47 -4.24 -11.94
N VAL A 229 9.61 -4.68 -12.86
CA VAL A 229 10.03 -5.36 -14.10
C VAL A 229 9.88 -4.46 -15.33
N SER A 230 10.52 -4.84 -16.43
CA SER A 230 10.37 -4.13 -17.70
C SER A 230 9.01 -4.40 -18.34
N HIS A 231 8.35 -3.37 -18.87
CA HIS A 231 7.16 -3.50 -19.70
C HIS A 231 7.48 -3.28 -21.18
N ALA A 232 6.77 -3.98 -22.06
CA ALA A 232 6.93 -3.84 -23.51
C ALA A 232 6.53 -2.44 -24.02
N ASN A 233 5.46 -1.87 -23.48
CA ASN A 233 5.05 -0.50 -23.80
C ASN A 233 5.98 0.50 -23.07
N PRO A 234 6.78 1.31 -23.80
CA PRO A 234 7.77 2.20 -23.19
C PRO A 234 7.15 3.31 -22.34
N LEU A 235 5.90 3.70 -22.60
CA LEU A 235 5.24 4.79 -21.86
C LEU A 235 4.97 4.40 -20.41
N VAL A 236 4.54 3.16 -20.20
CA VAL A 236 4.22 2.62 -18.88
C VAL A 236 5.40 1.90 -18.24
N CYS A 237 6.49 1.70 -18.98
CA CYS A 237 7.65 0.97 -18.49
C CYS A 237 8.42 1.78 -17.42
N PRO A 238 8.47 1.31 -16.17
CA PRO A 238 9.13 2.03 -15.09
C PRO A 238 10.65 2.16 -15.30
N LEU A 239 11.28 1.18 -15.95
CA LEU A 239 12.71 1.24 -16.29
C LEU A 239 12.99 2.34 -17.33
N VAL A 240 12.12 2.49 -18.33
CA VAL A 240 12.27 3.54 -19.36
C VAL A 240 12.07 4.92 -18.74
N SER A 241 11.01 5.11 -17.93
CA SER A 241 10.77 6.38 -17.23
C SER A 241 11.92 6.75 -16.29
N LEU A 242 12.44 5.78 -15.53
CA LEU A 242 13.58 6.02 -14.64
C LEU A 242 14.86 6.34 -15.42
N ALA A 243 15.14 5.60 -16.51
CA ALA A 243 16.31 5.84 -17.34
C ALA A 243 16.27 7.24 -17.98
N SER A 244 15.13 7.62 -18.55
CA SER A 244 14.93 8.95 -19.12
C SER A 244 15.03 10.07 -18.08
N TYR A 245 14.46 9.84 -16.89
CA TYR A 245 14.60 10.79 -15.78
C TYR A 245 16.07 10.93 -15.34
N PHE A 246 16.80 9.83 -15.17
CA PHE A 246 18.23 9.85 -14.81
C PHE A 246 19.09 10.50 -15.89
N PHE A 247 18.78 10.25 -17.17
CA PHE A 247 19.47 10.86 -18.29
C PHE A 247 19.38 12.38 -18.21
N LEU A 248 18.17 12.94 -18.09
CA LEU A 248 17.98 14.39 -17.93
C LEU A 248 18.56 14.92 -16.61
N ARG A 249 18.41 14.16 -15.51
CA ARG A 249 18.92 14.55 -14.19
C ARG A 249 20.43 14.74 -14.20
N PHE A 250 21.16 13.81 -14.81
CA PHE A 250 22.62 13.79 -14.79
C PHE A 250 23.23 14.65 -15.90
N HIS A 251 22.63 14.70 -17.09
CA HIS A 251 23.16 15.51 -18.19
C HIS A 251 22.79 17.00 -18.09
N ASP A 252 21.56 17.36 -17.72
CA ASP A 252 21.10 18.76 -17.73
C ASP A 252 21.03 19.38 -16.31
N GLY A 253 20.96 18.56 -15.26
CA GLY A 253 20.52 19.01 -13.92
C GLY A 253 21.51 18.94 -12.77
N GLY A 254 22.68 18.30 -12.93
CA GLY A 254 23.62 18.13 -11.80
C GLY A 254 24.91 17.33 -12.03
N GLY A 255 25.17 16.81 -13.24
CA GLY A 255 26.31 15.94 -13.51
C GLY A 255 26.07 14.49 -13.11
N PHE A 256 26.78 13.57 -13.76
CA PHE A 256 26.81 12.17 -13.35
C PHE A 256 27.48 12.03 -11.96
N PRO A 257 26.98 11.18 -11.05
CA PRO A 257 27.57 11.06 -9.71
C PRO A 257 29.03 10.59 -9.73
N GLU A 258 29.87 11.20 -8.90
CA GLU A 258 31.26 10.76 -8.70
C GLU A 258 31.28 9.53 -7.78
N LEU A 259 31.40 8.34 -8.36
CA LEU A 259 31.24 7.07 -7.64
C LEU A 259 32.44 6.73 -6.76
N ARG A 260 33.60 7.36 -7.01
CA ARG A 260 34.82 7.19 -6.21
C ARG A 260 34.94 8.22 -5.08
N ASP A 261 33.94 9.08 -4.90
CA ASP A 261 33.91 10.05 -3.82
C ASP A 261 34.04 9.34 -2.46
N ALA A 262 35.12 9.63 -1.74
CA ALA A 262 35.41 9.07 -0.42
C ALA A 262 34.32 9.43 0.60
N ASN A 263 33.66 10.58 0.42
CA ASN A 263 32.57 11.03 1.28
C ASN A 263 31.24 10.32 0.97
N GLY A 264 31.14 9.64 -0.18
CA GLY A 264 29.97 8.85 -0.54
C GLY A 264 28.70 9.65 -0.74
N SER A 265 28.78 10.94 -1.10
CA SER A 265 27.62 11.84 -1.19
C SER A 265 26.52 11.33 -2.14
N TRP A 266 26.90 10.58 -3.17
CA TRP A 266 25.99 9.94 -4.12
C TRP A 266 25.14 8.83 -3.49
N ARG A 267 25.62 8.17 -2.43
CA ARG A 267 24.86 7.12 -1.72
C ARG A 267 23.62 7.66 -1.04
N GLU A 268 23.61 8.94 -0.69
CA GLU A 268 22.46 9.62 -0.11
C GLU A 268 21.50 10.22 -1.14
N MET A 269 21.77 10.04 -2.45
CA MET A 269 20.87 10.57 -3.46
C MET A 269 19.56 9.77 -3.51
N PRO A 270 18.40 10.44 -3.45
CA PRO A 270 17.10 9.80 -3.57
C PRO A 270 16.84 9.38 -5.03
N ILE A 271 15.92 8.44 -5.23
CA ILE A 271 15.44 8.04 -6.58
C ILE A 271 14.99 9.28 -7.36
N VAL A 272 14.08 10.08 -6.82
CA VAL A 272 13.67 11.36 -7.40
C VAL A 272 14.12 12.53 -6.52
N ARG A 273 14.71 13.54 -7.16
CA ARG A 273 15.26 14.73 -6.49
C ARG A 273 14.16 15.76 -6.19
N GLY A 274 14.14 16.23 -4.95
CA GLY A 274 13.35 17.36 -4.47
C GLY A 274 13.99 18.70 -4.77
N LYS A 275 13.91 19.64 -3.82
CA LYS A 275 14.56 20.96 -3.97
C LYS A 275 16.09 20.82 -3.84
N SER A 276 16.53 20.13 -2.78
CA SER A 276 17.93 19.83 -2.54
C SER A 276 18.35 18.54 -3.27
N PRO A 277 19.63 18.39 -3.69
CA PRO A 277 20.12 17.18 -4.36
C PRO A 277 19.93 15.87 -3.57
N GLY A 278 20.04 15.93 -2.24
CA GLY A 278 19.89 14.77 -1.34
C GLY A 278 18.48 14.55 -0.78
N ASP A 279 17.52 15.44 -1.07
CA ASP A 279 16.18 15.36 -0.49
C ASP A 279 15.19 14.78 -1.49
N TYR A 280 14.29 13.91 -1.02
CA TYR A 280 13.09 13.53 -1.77
C TYR A 280 12.09 14.70 -1.84
N PRO A 281 11.27 14.84 -2.89
CA PRO A 281 10.18 15.82 -2.91
C PRO A 281 9.25 15.69 -1.69
N ARG A 282 8.93 16.82 -1.05
CA ARG A 282 8.06 16.83 0.14
C ARG A 282 6.68 16.25 -0.17
N GLU A 283 6.08 15.57 0.81
CA GLU A 283 4.78 14.91 0.68
C GLU A 283 3.66 15.87 0.24
N GLU A 284 3.66 17.10 0.74
CA GLU A 284 2.70 18.13 0.37
C GLU A 284 2.85 18.53 -1.10
N THR A 285 4.09 18.64 -1.58
CA THR A 285 4.41 19.00 -2.96
C THR A 285 3.94 17.91 -3.91
N LEU A 286 4.30 16.65 -3.63
CA LEU A 286 3.79 15.51 -4.40
C LEU A 286 2.27 15.43 -4.30
N GLY A 287 1.68 15.65 -3.14
CA GLY A 287 0.22 15.66 -2.97
C GLY A 287 -0.49 16.61 -3.93
N ASN A 288 0.08 17.79 -4.15
CA ASN A 288 -0.41 18.76 -5.13
C ASN A 288 -0.19 18.29 -6.57
N TYR A 289 0.94 17.64 -6.86
CA TYR A 289 1.22 17.06 -8.18
C TYR A 289 0.22 15.96 -8.54
N TYR A 290 -0.03 15.01 -7.63
CA TYR A 290 -1.02 13.95 -7.81
C TYR A 290 -2.41 14.55 -8.04
N ALA A 291 -2.85 15.50 -7.21
CA ALA A 291 -4.16 16.13 -7.37
C ALA A 291 -4.29 16.84 -8.73
N ALA A 292 -3.23 17.53 -9.18
CA ALA A 292 -3.23 18.21 -10.47
C ALA A 292 -3.30 17.23 -11.65
N VAL A 293 -2.49 16.18 -11.64
CA VAL A 293 -2.43 15.17 -12.72
C VAL A 293 -3.72 14.38 -12.80
N PHE A 294 -4.25 13.92 -11.67
CA PHE A 294 -5.51 13.16 -11.65
C PHE A 294 -6.68 14.00 -12.12
N ARG A 295 -6.75 15.27 -11.71
CA ARG A 295 -7.77 16.20 -12.20
C ARG A 295 -7.64 16.42 -13.71
N TYR A 296 -6.43 16.62 -14.21
CA TYR A 296 -6.17 16.77 -15.65
C TYR A 296 -6.60 15.53 -16.44
N CYS A 297 -6.26 14.35 -15.94
CA CYS A 297 -6.62 13.06 -16.55
C CYS A 297 -8.09 12.66 -16.31
N ARG A 298 -8.89 13.47 -15.59
CA ARG A 298 -10.27 13.17 -15.19
C ARG A 298 -10.42 11.85 -14.41
N LEU A 299 -9.46 11.55 -13.55
CA LEU A 299 -9.42 10.35 -12.72
C LEU A 299 -9.74 10.67 -11.26
N ASN A 300 -10.33 9.69 -10.58
CA ASN A 300 -10.63 9.79 -9.16
C ASN A 300 -9.36 9.73 -8.31
N TYR A 301 -9.14 10.74 -7.48
CA TYR A 301 -7.98 10.83 -6.61
C TYR A 301 -8.35 10.71 -5.13
N LYS A 302 -7.70 9.77 -4.43
CA LYS A 302 -7.76 9.64 -2.98
C LYS A 302 -6.35 9.59 -2.43
N ARG A 303 -5.94 10.65 -1.71
CA ARG A 303 -4.57 10.79 -1.16
C ARG A 303 -4.09 9.53 -0.42
N ARG A 304 -4.95 8.93 0.42
CA ARG A 304 -4.60 7.73 1.21
C ARG A 304 -4.13 6.54 0.35
N GLU A 305 -4.60 6.42 -0.88
CA GLU A 305 -4.26 5.31 -1.78
C GLU A 305 -2.85 5.45 -2.38
N TRP A 306 -2.33 6.67 -2.47
CA TRP A 306 -1.02 6.96 -3.08
C TRP A 306 0.08 7.25 -2.04
N PHE A 307 -0.30 7.79 -0.88
CA PHE A 307 0.64 8.17 0.18
C PHE A 307 0.64 7.20 1.37
N GLY A 308 -0.52 6.60 1.67
CA GLY A 308 -0.67 5.67 2.79
C GLY A 308 -0.10 4.28 2.51
N GLN A 309 -0.06 3.47 3.57
CA GLN A 309 0.31 2.06 3.47
C GLN A 309 -0.74 1.27 2.68
N SER A 310 -0.27 0.47 1.71
CA SER A 310 -1.13 -0.46 0.98
C SER A 310 -1.58 -1.59 1.90
N LYS A 311 -2.82 -2.04 1.71
CA LYS A 311 -3.36 -3.21 2.43
C LYS A 311 -2.64 -4.51 2.02
N LEU A 312 -2.17 -4.59 0.78
CA LEU A 312 -1.38 -5.68 0.24
C LEU A 312 -0.01 -5.12 -0.16
N GLN A 313 1.07 -5.77 0.28
CA GLN A 313 2.46 -5.36 0.07
C GLN A 313 3.29 -6.59 -0.29
N TYR A 314 4.50 -6.37 -0.82
CA TYR A 314 5.49 -7.43 -0.95
C TYR A 314 5.76 -8.09 0.41
N PRO A 315 6.11 -9.38 0.43
CA PRO A 315 6.34 -10.07 1.69
C PRO A 315 7.60 -9.58 2.40
N SER A 316 7.54 -9.60 3.73
CA SER A 316 8.68 -9.29 4.59
C SER A 316 9.08 -10.55 5.34
N TRP A 317 10.38 -10.81 5.38
CA TRP A 317 10.97 -12.04 5.92
C TRP A 317 11.86 -11.72 7.11
N ARG A 318 11.82 -12.55 8.15
CA ARG A 318 12.82 -12.49 9.21
C ARG A 318 14.20 -12.91 8.66
N PRO A 319 15.32 -12.50 9.28
CA PRO A 319 16.65 -12.92 8.82
C PRO A 319 16.79 -14.45 8.71
N GLU A 320 16.30 -15.20 9.69
CA GLU A 320 16.30 -16.67 9.71
C GLU A 320 15.48 -17.27 8.55
N GLU A 321 14.33 -16.67 8.26
CA GLU A 321 13.45 -17.04 7.14
C GLU A 321 14.07 -16.69 5.79
N TYR A 322 14.92 -15.66 5.73
CA TYR A 322 15.59 -15.22 4.52
C TYR A 322 16.73 -16.16 4.10
N GLU A 323 17.33 -16.88 5.05
CA GLU A 323 18.31 -17.93 4.76
C GLU A 323 17.72 -19.07 3.91
N PHE A 324 16.40 -19.25 3.92
CA PHE A 324 15.69 -20.14 3.00
C PHE A 324 16.08 -19.88 1.54
N PHE A 325 16.15 -18.61 1.15
CA PHE A 325 16.50 -18.25 -0.23
C PHE A 325 17.92 -18.64 -0.55
N LYS A 326 18.88 -18.49 0.37
CA LYS A 326 20.26 -18.92 0.11
C LYS A 326 20.39 -20.44 0.01
N ARG A 327 19.61 -21.19 0.77
CA ARG A 327 19.68 -22.65 0.85
C ARG A 327 19.23 -23.38 -0.42
N TYR A 328 18.22 -22.87 -1.13
CA TYR A 328 17.58 -23.55 -2.26
C TYR A 328 17.80 -22.82 -3.60
N GLN A 329 18.83 -21.99 -3.69
CA GLN A 329 19.30 -21.42 -4.96
C GLN A 329 20.25 -22.42 -5.64
N PRO A 330 20.18 -22.61 -6.97
CA PRO A 330 19.43 -21.81 -7.96
C PRO A 330 17.99 -22.26 -8.23
N GLU A 331 17.52 -23.39 -7.69
CA GLU A 331 16.23 -24.02 -8.01
C GLU A 331 15.02 -23.12 -7.71
N LEU A 332 15.16 -22.21 -6.76
CA LEU A 332 14.13 -21.23 -6.40
C LEU A 332 13.91 -20.13 -7.43
N GLN A 333 14.80 -19.88 -8.40
CA GLN A 333 14.74 -18.68 -9.26
C GLN A 333 13.45 -18.58 -10.09
N GLU A 334 12.85 -19.70 -10.46
CA GLU A 334 11.60 -19.69 -11.24
C GLU A 334 10.41 -19.28 -10.38
N ALA A 335 10.34 -19.77 -9.14
CA ALA A 335 9.23 -19.50 -8.22
C ALA A 335 9.43 -18.22 -7.39
N PHE A 336 10.67 -17.87 -7.08
CA PHE A 336 11.06 -16.70 -6.28
C PHE A 336 12.17 -15.90 -6.99
N PRO A 337 11.91 -15.33 -8.18
CA PRO A 337 12.88 -14.48 -8.84
C PRO A 337 13.31 -13.34 -7.90
N MET A 338 14.61 -13.16 -7.71
CA MET A 338 15.19 -12.13 -6.82
C MET A 338 14.65 -12.19 -5.38
N ASN A 339 14.37 -13.39 -4.87
CA ASN A 339 13.82 -13.65 -3.54
C ASN A 339 12.39 -13.11 -3.34
N VAL A 340 11.69 -12.80 -4.44
CA VAL A 340 10.29 -12.35 -4.44
C VAL A 340 9.42 -13.42 -5.08
N PRO A 341 8.30 -13.85 -4.47
CA PRO A 341 7.44 -14.85 -5.08
C PRO A 341 6.87 -14.36 -6.42
N ARG A 342 6.89 -15.23 -7.43
CA ARG A 342 6.52 -14.92 -8.82
C ARG A 342 5.11 -14.33 -8.96
N ASP A 343 4.14 -14.82 -8.20
CA ASP A 343 2.76 -14.34 -8.25
C ASP A 343 2.59 -12.94 -7.66
N PHE A 344 3.38 -12.55 -6.65
CA PHE A 344 3.48 -11.17 -6.19
C PHE A 344 4.10 -10.27 -7.27
N VAL A 345 5.14 -10.75 -7.96
CA VAL A 345 5.74 -10.02 -9.10
C VAL A 345 4.70 -9.75 -10.17
N GLU A 346 4.03 -10.80 -10.64
CA GLU A 346 3.01 -10.72 -11.69
C GLU A 346 1.82 -9.85 -11.25
N CYS A 347 1.32 -9.98 -10.02
CA CYS A 347 0.20 -9.17 -9.55
C CYS A 347 0.55 -7.68 -9.48
N PHE A 348 1.69 -7.34 -8.89
CA PHE A 348 2.05 -5.94 -8.70
C PHE A 348 2.58 -5.26 -9.96
N ASN A 349 3.10 -6.03 -10.92
CA ASN A 349 3.51 -5.57 -12.24
C ASN A 349 2.44 -5.83 -13.32
N LEU A 350 1.16 -5.85 -12.92
CA LEU A 350 0.00 -5.87 -13.83
C LEU A 350 0.01 -7.01 -14.85
N GLY A 351 0.28 -8.23 -14.37
CA GLY A 351 0.35 -9.45 -15.17
C GLY A 351 1.69 -9.69 -15.86
N VAL A 352 2.60 -8.71 -15.85
CA VAL A 352 3.93 -8.85 -16.45
C VAL A 352 4.85 -9.60 -15.48
N GLY A 353 5.32 -10.76 -15.91
CA GLY A 353 6.34 -11.52 -15.20
C GLY A 353 7.76 -11.06 -15.53
N ARG A 354 8.76 -11.71 -14.92
CA ARG A 354 10.16 -11.51 -15.29
C ARG A 354 10.40 -12.06 -16.70
N GLY A 355 10.86 -11.21 -17.61
CA GLY A 355 11.29 -11.59 -18.95
C GLY A 355 12.73 -11.18 -19.19
N THR A 356 13.48 -11.98 -19.95
CA THR A 356 14.83 -11.58 -20.41
C THR A 356 14.71 -10.54 -21.50
N VAL A 357 15.55 -9.52 -21.42
CA VAL A 357 15.65 -8.51 -22.48
C VAL A 357 16.31 -9.17 -23.70
N ASP A 358 15.65 -9.12 -24.87
CA ASP A 358 16.29 -9.57 -26.11
C ASP A 358 17.42 -8.61 -26.49
N ASP A 359 18.65 -8.98 -26.14
CA ASP A 359 19.85 -8.17 -26.36
C ASP A 359 20.26 -8.06 -27.83
N LYS A 360 19.58 -8.73 -28.78
CA LYS A 360 19.95 -8.67 -30.21
C LYS A 360 19.93 -7.26 -30.78
N ILE A 361 18.94 -6.44 -30.38
CA ILE A 361 18.81 -5.06 -30.85
C ILE A 361 19.96 -4.20 -30.30
N VAL A 362 20.33 -4.39 -29.04
CA VAL A 362 21.37 -3.60 -28.38
C VAL A 362 22.77 -4.05 -28.78
N GLY A 363 22.98 -5.36 -28.94
CA GLY A 363 24.24 -5.94 -29.39
C GLY A 363 24.66 -5.42 -30.77
N GLY A 364 23.70 -5.07 -31.63
CA GLY A 364 23.95 -4.47 -32.95
C GLY A 364 24.20 -2.95 -32.94
N ARG A 365 23.94 -2.24 -31.83
CA ARG A 365 24.04 -0.76 -31.73
C ARG A 365 24.84 -0.30 -30.51
N ARG A 366 25.91 -1.03 -30.18
CA ARG A 366 26.80 -0.71 -29.06
C ARG A 366 27.44 0.67 -29.19
N ASP A 367 27.64 1.14 -30.43
CA ASP A 367 28.11 2.48 -30.79
C ASP A 367 27.19 3.60 -30.28
N LEU A 368 25.87 3.39 -30.26
CA LEU A 368 24.91 4.32 -29.67
C LEU A 368 24.83 4.14 -28.16
N LEU A 369 24.88 2.90 -27.67
CA LEU A 369 24.77 2.58 -26.25
C LEU A 369 25.85 3.26 -25.41
N VAL A 370 27.11 3.26 -25.87
CA VAL A 370 28.24 3.89 -25.15
C VAL A 370 28.15 5.41 -25.09
N GLN A 371 27.29 6.03 -25.91
CA GLN A 371 27.01 7.46 -25.85
C GLN A 371 25.96 7.81 -24.79
N LEU A 372 25.16 6.82 -24.35
CA LEU A 372 24.21 6.97 -23.23
C LEU A 372 24.94 6.65 -21.92
N PHE A 373 25.03 7.63 -21.02
CA PHE A 373 25.80 7.54 -19.77
C PHE A 373 27.27 7.10 -20.02
N PRO A 374 28.05 7.90 -20.79
CA PRO A 374 29.42 7.55 -21.17
C PRO A 374 30.37 7.34 -19.98
N GLU A 375 30.05 7.90 -18.81
CA GLU A 375 30.80 7.74 -17.56
C GLU A 375 30.91 6.27 -17.15
N ILE A 376 29.92 5.44 -17.48
CA ILE A 376 29.93 4.00 -17.24
C ILE A 376 31.12 3.32 -17.93
N GLU A 377 31.43 3.71 -19.16
CA GLU A 377 32.59 3.17 -19.88
C GLU A 377 33.92 3.63 -19.27
N SER A 378 33.94 4.81 -18.64
CA SER A 378 35.11 5.27 -17.88
C SER A 378 35.32 4.38 -16.66
N TYR A 379 34.28 4.15 -15.85
CA TYR A 379 34.40 3.35 -14.64
C TYR A 379 34.77 1.88 -14.92
N LYS A 380 34.17 1.26 -15.96
CA LYS A 380 34.51 -0.10 -16.38
C LYS A 380 35.98 -0.25 -16.80
N ARG A 381 36.57 0.78 -17.43
CA ARG A 381 37.98 0.75 -17.87
C ARG A 381 38.97 0.91 -16.72
N HIS A 382 38.67 1.75 -15.75
CA HIS A 382 39.62 2.16 -14.71
C HIS A 382 39.50 1.36 -13.40
N GLY A 383 38.45 0.53 -13.23
CA GLY A 383 38.27 -0.34 -12.06
C GLY A 383 38.19 0.40 -10.72
N GLY A 384 38.42 -0.30 -9.61
CA GLY A 384 38.56 0.32 -8.27
C GLY A 384 37.26 0.89 -7.68
N LEU A 385 36.11 0.37 -8.10
CA LEU A 385 34.82 0.66 -7.47
C LEU A 385 34.60 -0.27 -6.28
N ASP A 386 33.93 0.21 -5.25
CA ASP A 386 33.37 -0.66 -4.22
C ASP A 386 32.10 -1.37 -4.71
N GLN A 387 31.52 -2.20 -3.85
CA GLN A 387 30.35 -3.00 -4.18
C GLN A 387 29.12 -2.13 -4.51
N ASP A 388 28.92 -0.99 -3.84
CA ASP A 388 27.77 -0.12 -4.08
C ASP A 388 27.90 0.58 -5.41
N ALA A 389 29.07 1.14 -5.69
CA ALA A 389 29.40 1.81 -6.93
C ALA A 389 29.32 0.83 -8.12
N GLN A 390 29.80 -0.41 -7.96
CA GLN A 390 29.65 -1.43 -9.00
C GLN A 390 28.18 -1.78 -9.24
N ARG A 391 27.38 -1.96 -8.18
CA ARG A 391 25.93 -2.20 -8.31
C ARG A 391 25.22 -1.06 -9.02
N PHE A 392 25.58 0.19 -8.73
CA PHE A 392 25.02 1.35 -9.43
C PHE A 392 25.44 1.39 -10.90
N VAL A 393 26.69 1.04 -11.23
CA VAL A 393 27.14 0.91 -12.63
C VAL A 393 26.31 -0.15 -13.37
N ASP A 394 26.09 -1.32 -12.76
CA ASP A 394 25.29 -2.41 -13.34
C ASP A 394 23.82 -1.99 -13.50
N LEU A 395 23.27 -1.20 -12.57
CA LEU A 395 21.94 -0.60 -12.69
C LEU A 395 21.84 0.33 -13.90
N ILE A 396 22.78 1.27 -14.06
CA ILE A 396 22.77 2.19 -15.21
C ILE A 396 22.93 1.43 -16.52
N GLU A 397 23.69 0.33 -16.54
CA GLU A 397 23.79 -0.56 -17.70
C GLU A 397 22.42 -1.08 -18.14
N VAL A 398 21.64 -1.61 -17.20
CA VAL A 398 20.28 -2.10 -17.47
C VAL A 398 19.38 -0.95 -17.96
N LEU A 399 19.44 0.21 -17.30
CA LEU A 399 18.62 1.36 -17.65
C LEU A 399 18.93 1.91 -19.05
N ARG A 400 20.21 2.02 -19.44
CA ARG A 400 20.59 2.55 -20.76
C ARG A 400 20.20 1.61 -21.91
N ILE A 401 20.19 0.30 -21.67
CA ILE A 401 19.68 -0.71 -22.61
C ILE A 401 18.19 -0.47 -22.89
N HIS A 402 17.38 -0.34 -21.83
CA HIS A 402 15.95 -0.08 -21.95
C HIS A 402 15.64 1.27 -22.58
N LEU A 403 16.40 2.31 -22.24
CA LEU A 403 16.27 3.62 -22.86
C LEU A 403 16.53 3.52 -24.37
N LEU A 404 17.67 2.98 -24.79
CA LEU A 404 18.03 2.87 -26.21
C LEU A 404 16.94 2.15 -27.02
N ARG A 405 16.40 1.04 -26.49
CA ARG A 405 15.31 0.29 -27.13
C ARG A 405 14.01 1.11 -27.27
N ALA A 406 13.72 1.98 -26.31
CA ALA A 406 12.51 2.79 -26.30
C ALA A 406 12.60 4.06 -27.16
N LEU A 407 13.80 4.60 -27.40
CA LEU A 407 14.00 5.88 -28.06
C LEU A 407 13.28 6.03 -29.42
N PRO A 408 13.29 5.05 -30.36
CA PRO A 408 12.59 5.22 -31.64
C PRO A 408 11.08 5.41 -31.47
N VAL A 409 10.47 4.66 -30.54
CA VAL A 409 9.03 4.78 -30.25
C VAL A 409 8.73 6.11 -29.57
N LEU A 410 9.54 6.50 -28.57
CA LEU A 410 9.39 7.78 -27.89
C LEU A 410 9.57 8.97 -28.85
N TYR A 411 10.52 8.89 -29.79
CA TYR A 411 10.75 9.95 -30.78
C TYR A 411 9.60 10.08 -31.77
N ARG A 412 9.03 8.94 -32.20
CA ARG A 412 7.85 8.94 -33.08
C ARG A 412 6.63 9.58 -32.40
N LEU A 413 6.44 9.33 -31.11
CA LEU A 413 5.29 9.83 -30.36
C LEU A 413 5.48 11.28 -29.88
N PHE A 414 6.68 11.62 -29.41
CA PHE A 414 6.98 12.88 -28.75
C PHE A 414 8.34 13.43 -29.22
N PRO A 415 8.48 13.81 -30.50
CA PRO A 415 9.76 14.29 -31.04
C PRO A 415 10.25 15.58 -30.36
N ASP A 416 9.32 16.39 -29.83
CA ASP A 416 9.61 17.65 -29.12
C ASP A 416 9.94 17.47 -27.63
N HIS A 417 9.99 16.22 -27.13
CA HIS A 417 10.31 15.93 -25.75
C HIS A 417 11.75 16.37 -25.40
N ASP A 418 11.97 16.89 -24.19
CA ASP A 418 13.26 17.50 -23.81
C ASP A 418 14.46 16.53 -23.93
N LEU A 419 14.21 15.22 -23.80
CA LEU A 419 15.21 14.18 -24.11
C LEU A 419 15.91 14.41 -25.46
N PHE A 420 15.14 14.67 -26.52
CA PHE A 420 15.67 14.80 -27.88
C PHE A 420 16.28 16.17 -28.16
N LYS A 421 16.18 17.10 -27.21
CA LYS A 421 16.87 18.40 -27.25
C LYS A 421 18.29 18.32 -26.70
N THR A 422 18.66 17.22 -26.05
CA THR A 422 20.03 17.02 -25.54
C THR A 422 21.04 16.87 -26.67
N ASP A 423 22.28 17.33 -26.44
CA ASP A 423 23.37 17.25 -27.42
C ASP A 423 23.68 15.82 -27.86
N THR A 424 23.47 14.83 -26.98
CA THR A 424 23.70 13.42 -27.27
C THR A 424 22.63 12.86 -28.21
N LEU A 425 21.34 13.02 -27.88
CA LEU A 425 20.24 12.40 -28.62
C LEU A 425 19.88 13.16 -29.91
N SER A 426 20.37 14.39 -30.07
CA SER A 426 20.17 15.18 -31.29
C SER A 426 21.17 14.87 -32.41
N LYS A 427 22.17 14.00 -32.16
CA LYS A 427 23.21 13.65 -33.14
C LYS A 427 22.66 12.90 -34.36
N PRO A 428 23.35 12.97 -35.53
CA PRO A 428 22.86 12.37 -36.77
C PRO A 428 22.70 10.84 -36.74
N ASP A 429 23.56 10.14 -36.00
CA ASP A 429 23.52 8.68 -35.81
C ASP A 429 22.26 8.24 -35.03
N PHE A 430 21.89 8.99 -33.98
CA PHE A 430 20.63 8.81 -33.26
C PHE A 430 19.42 9.16 -34.14
N LYS A 431 19.46 10.26 -34.91
CA LYS A 431 18.38 10.59 -35.85
C LYS A 431 18.17 9.50 -36.91
N SER A 432 19.26 8.89 -37.40
CA SER A 432 19.17 7.72 -38.30
C SER A 432 18.57 6.52 -37.59
N PHE A 433 18.95 6.27 -36.34
CA PHE A 433 18.38 5.18 -35.53
C PHE A 433 16.88 5.35 -35.31
N TYR A 434 16.41 6.57 -35.10
CA TYR A 434 14.98 6.85 -34.92
C TYR A 434 14.17 6.64 -36.19
N ALA A 435 14.79 6.62 -37.38
CA ALA A 435 14.12 6.38 -38.65
C ALA A 435 13.96 4.89 -39.01
N ASP A 436 14.74 4.00 -38.38
CA ASP A 436 14.71 2.53 -38.61
C ASP A 436 13.44 1.83 -38.04
N VAL A 437 12.34 2.56 -37.83
CA VAL A 437 11.16 2.16 -37.01
C VAL A 437 10.37 0.98 -37.58
N GLU A 438 10.46 0.68 -38.87
CA GLU A 438 9.72 -0.43 -39.51
C GLU A 438 9.99 -1.80 -38.86
N THR A 439 11.06 -1.94 -38.08
CA THR A 439 11.41 -3.19 -37.35
C THR A 439 11.03 -3.21 -35.87
N ASN A 440 10.55 -2.10 -35.30
CA ASN A 440 10.32 -1.91 -33.86
C ASN A 440 8.87 -1.58 -33.50
N ASP A 441 7.90 -1.93 -34.33
CA ASP A 441 6.49 -1.80 -33.96
C ASP A 441 6.12 -2.91 -32.96
N TYR A 442 6.19 -2.58 -31.66
CA TYR A 442 5.73 -3.43 -30.55
C TYR A 442 4.19 -3.60 -30.53
N GLY A 443 3.52 -3.60 -31.69
CA GLY A 443 2.06 -3.56 -31.81
C GLY A 443 1.46 -2.22 -31.34
N MET A 444 2.24 -1.14 -31.37
CA MET A 444 1.84 0.17 -30.84
C MET A 444 1.07 1.02 -31.87
N GLY A 445 0.99 0.57 -33.12
CA GLY A 445 0.16 1.20 -34.17
C GLY A 445 -1.33 1.27 -33.80
N GLU A 446 -1.89 0.27 -33.11
CA GLU A 446 -3.31 0.25 -32.73
C GLU A 446 -3.60 0.93 -31.38
N LEU A 447 -2.69 0.84 -30.40
CA LEU A 447 -2.93 1.29 -29.02
C LEU A 447 -2.92 2.81 -28.82
N VAL A 448 -2.19 3.55 -29.66
CA VAL A 448 -2.07 5.03 -29.54
C VAL A 448 -3.12 5.77 -30.36
N LEU A 449 -3.61 5.17 -31.45
CA LEU A 449 -4.61 5.81 -32.33
C LEU A 449 -6.05 5.53 -31.91
N GLY A 450 -6.30 4.50 -31.09
CA GLY A 450 -7.66 4.13 -30.66
C GLY A 450 -8.16 4.87 -29.41
N GLN A 451 -7.29 5.23 -28.47
CA GLN A 451 -7.69 5.82 -27.18
C GLN A 451 -6.55 6.67 -26.58
N GLY A 452 -6.55 7.99 -26.80
CA GLY A 452 -5.70 8.89 -26.00
C GLY A 452 -4.94 10.01 -26.68
N LEU A 453 -5.27 10.37 -27.93
CA LEU A 453 -4.88 11.65 -28.51
C LEU A 453 -6.15 12.36 -29.02
N GLN A 454 -6.85 13.06 -28.13
CA GLN A 454 -7.71 14.15 -28.60
C GLN A 454 -6.77 15.31 -28.94
N GLU A 455 -6.84 15.70 -30.22
CA GLU A 455 -6.27 16.92 -30.81
C GLU A 455 -4.75 16.95 -30.99
N ASN A 456 -4.30 16.56 -32.19
CA ASN A 456 -3.61 17.45 -33.14
C ASN A 456 -2.81 16.59 -34.11
N GLU A 457 -3.40 16.25 -35.25
CA GLU A 457 -2.69 15.94 -36.50
C GLU A 457 -3.72 15.64 -37.60
N ARG A 458 -4.34 16.70 -38.14
CA ARG A 458 -4.98 16.72 -39.48
C ARG A 458 -5.42 18.14 -39.82
N GLU A 459 -4.44 19.04 -39.98
CA GLU A 459 -4.62 20.24 -40.80
C GLU A 459 -3.53 20.26 -41.87
N ARG A 460 -3.90 19.79 -43.06
CA ARG A 460 -3.45 20.26 -44.38
C ARG A 460 -4.09 19.36 -45.43
N GLU A 461 -5.37 19.58 -45.66
CA GLU A 461 -5.97 19.63 -47.00
C GLU A 461 -7.45 20.00 -46.86
N SER A 462 -7.84 20.98 -47.66
CA SER A 462 -9.17 21.58 -47.79
C SER A 462 -10.29 20.55 -48.00
N VAL A 463 -11.47 20.77 -47.36
CA VAL A 463 -12.88 20.53 -47.81
C VAL A 463 -13.82 20.30 -46.59
N PRO A 464 -15.11 20.74 -46.65
CA PRO A 464 -15.66 21.85 -45.85
C PRO A 464 -16.09 21.49 -44.40
N ILE A 465 -16.23 22.54 -43.58
CA ILE A 465 -16.71 22.53 -42.19
C ILE A 465 -18.07 21.79 -42.07
N PRO A 466 -18.20 20.72 -41.27
CA PRO A 466 -19.48 20.35 -40.68
C PRO A 466 -19.74 21.26 -39.47
N ALA A 467 -20.93 21.84 -39.41
CA ALA A 467 -21.34 22.75 -38.36
C ALA A 467 -21.15 22.13 -36.96
N PRO A 468 -20.81 22.95 -35.94
CA PRO A 468 -20.76 22.48 -34.55
C PRO A 468 -22.12 21.88 -34.16
N ALA A 469 -22.08 20.73 -33.48
CA ALA A 469 -23.27 20.03 -32.99
C ALA A 469 -24.21 21.02 -32.30
N SER A 470 -25.48 20.99 -32.70
CA SER A 470 -26.46 21.94 -32.20
C SER A 470 -26.66 21.73 -30.69
N SER A 471 -27.02 22.78 -29.95
CA SER A 471 -27.36 22.65 -28.51
C SER A 471 -28.44 21.60 -28.25
N SER A 472 -29.25 21.27 -29.26
CA SER A 472 -30.22 20.17 -29.25
C SER A 472 -29.56 18.79 -29.17
N ASP A 473 -28.43 18.56 -29.85
CA ASP A 473 -27.75 17.26 -29.88
C ASP A 473 -27.07 16.94 -28.55
N VAL A 474 -26.48 17.97 -27.91
CA VAL A 474 -25.90 17.86 -26.57
C VAL A 474 -26.99 17.60 -25.52
N PHE A 475 -28.14 18.27 -25.64
CA PHE A 475 -29.27 18.06 -24.74
C PHE A 475 -29.85 16.64 -24.87
N GLN A 476 -30.04 16.14 -26.09
CA GLN A 476 -30.49 14.75 -26.31
C GLN A 476 -29.52 13.72 -25.75
N LEU A 477 -28.22 13.97 -25.83
CA LEU A 477 -27.20 13.11 -25.22
C LEU A 477 -27.30 13.10 -23.69
N VAL A 478 -27.52 14.26 -23.06
CA VAL A 478 -27.72 14.37 -21.61
C VAL A 478 -29.02 13.72 -21.17
N GLN A 479 -30.11 13.88 -21.92
CA GLN A 479 -31.38 13.17 -21.67
C GLN A 479 -31.17 11.66 -21.71
N PHE A 480 -30.49 11.14 -22.73
CA PHE A 480 -30.20 9.73 -22.88
C PHE A 480 -29.33 9.17 -21.74
N GLN A 481 -28.27 9.90 -21.37
CA GLN A 481 -27.41 9.52 -20.24
C GLN A 481 -28.18 9.52 -18.91
N THR A 482 -29.06 10.50 -18.70
CA THR A 482 -29.85 10.61 -17.47
C THR A 482 -30.84 9.47 -17.35
N VAL A 483 -31.60 9.17 -18.41
CA VAL A 483 -32.50 8.00 -18.46
C VAL A 483 -31.73 6.70 -18.20
N SER A 484 -30.59 6.51 -18.87
CA SER A 484 -29.78 5.30 -18.72
C SER A 484 -29.24 5.11 -17.30
N ASN A 485 -28.77 6.18 -16.66
CA ASN A 485 -28.29 6.13 -15.27
C ASN A 485 -29.42 5.81 -14.28
N PHE A 486 -30.62 6.37 -14.48
CA PHE A 486 -31.79 6.04 -13.66
C PHE A 486 -32.27 4.60 -13.86
N GLU A 487 -32.25 4.08 -15.09
CA GLU A 487 -32.57 2.69 -15.36
C GLU A 487 -31.62 1.72 -14.65
N ILE A 488 -30.32 2.03 -14.63
CA ILE A 488 -29.31 1.25 -13.91
C ILE A 488 -29.60 1.27 -12.40
N LEU A 489 -29.90 2.44 -11.84
CA LEU A 489 -30.23 2.58 -10.42
C LEU A 489 -31.48 1.80 -10.03
N LEU A 490 -32.55 1.88 -10.82
CA LEU A 490 -33.81 1.19 -10.56
C LEU A 490 -33.65 -0.33 -10.69
N LYS A 491 -32.86 -0.80 -11.66
CA LYS A 491 -32.52 -2.22 -11.82
C LYS A 491 -31.73 -2.75 -10.63
N LEU A 492 -30.79 -1.96 -10.09
CA LEU A 492 -30.06 -2.31 -8.88
C LEU A 492 -30.99 -2.37 -7.66
N LEU A 493 -31.92 -1.42 -7.52
CA LEU A 493 -32.91 -1.42 -6.45
C LEU A 493 -33.84 -2.63 -6.54
N SER A 494 -34.35 -2.99 -7.71
CA SER A 494 -35.14 -4.21 -7.90
C SER A 494 -34.35 -5.47 -7.51
N GLN A 495 -33.07 -5.57 -7.89
CA GLN A 495 -32.20 -6.68 -7.49
C GLN A 495 -31.95 -6.74 -5.98
N ILE A 496 -31.91 -5.59 -5.31
CA ILE A 496 -31.80 -5.51 -3.85
C ILE A 496 -33.09 -6.02 -3.19
N PHE A 497 -34.27 -5.61 -3.69
CA PHE A 497 -35.57 -6.07 -3.16
C PHE A 497 -35.82 -7.57 -3.41
N ASP A 498 -35.28 -8.14 -4.50
CA ASP A 498 -35.32 -9.58 -4.75
C ASP A 498 -34.48 -10.38 -3.74
N ARG A 499 -33.39 -9.79 -3.24
CA ARG A 499 -32.46 -10.43 -2.28
C ARG A 499 -32.80 -10.18 -0.82
N LEU A 500 -33.69 -9.23 -0.53
CA LEU A 500 -34.16 -8.95 0.82
C LEU A 500 -35.21 -9.98 1.27
N GLU A 501 -35.04 -10.52 2.47
CA GLU A 501 -36.04 -11.38 3.12
C GLU A 501 -37.24 -10.53 3.56
N MET A 502 -38.28 -10.49 2.71
CA MET A 502 -39.53 -9.78 2.97
C MET A 502 -40.73 -10.59 2.47
N LYS A 503 -41.92 -10.29 3.02
CA LYS A 503 -43.17 -10.94 2.61
C LYS A 503 -43.40 -10.72 1.11
N LYS A 504 -43.80 -11.79 0.40
CA LYS A 504 -43.98 -11.79 -1.06
C LYS A 504 -44.85 -10.63 -1.56
N SER A 505 -45.94 -10.33 -0.86
CA SER A 505 -46.83 -9.20 -1.18
C SER A 505 -46.17 -7.83 -1.05
N SER A 506 -45.27 -7.64 -0.07
CA SER A 506 -44.51 -6.39 0.10
C SER A 506 -43.42 -6.25 -0.97
N ARG A 507 -42.80 -7.35 -1.38
CA ARG A 507 -41.83 -7.38 -2.48
C ARG A 507 -42.49 -7.04 -3.82
N GLU A 508 -43.61 -7.68 -4.12
CA GLU A 508 -44.38 -7.42 -5.34
C GLU A 508 -44.89 -5.97 -5.38
N PHE A 509 -45.34 -5.43 -4.24
CA PHE A 509 -45.71 -4.02 -4.13
C PHE A 509 -44.53 -3.08 -4.39
N ALA A 510 -43.36 -3.32 -3.79
CA ALA A 510 -42.16 -2.49 -3.99
C ALA A 510 -41.66 -2.52 -5.44
N ILE A 511 -41.68 -3.69 -6.09
CA ILE A 511 -41.29 -3.84 -7.50
C ILE A 511 -42.30 -3.12 -8.40
N HIS A 512 -43.59 -3.21 -8.11
CA HIS A 512 -44.63 -2.48 -8.84
C HIS A 512 -44.47 -0.96 -8.71
N GLN A 513 -44.19 -0.46 -7.50
CA GLN A 513 -43.93 0.97 -7.28
C GLN A 513 -42.66 1.46 -7.99
N LEU A 514 -41.60 0.67 -7.99
CA LEU A 514 -40.38 0.98 -8.74
C LEU A 514 -40.61 1.00 -10.25
N SER A 515 -41.46 0.11 -10.78
CA SER A 515 -41.84 0.11 -12.19
C SER A 515 -42.68 1.34 -12.55
N LEU A 516 -43.59 1.76 -11.67
CA LEU A 516 -44.37 2.98 -11.89
C LEU A 516 -43.46 4.22 -11.93
N VAL A 517 -42.57 4.35 -10.94
CA VAL A 517 -41.58 5.45 -10.87
C VAL A 517 -40.66 5.46 -12.09
N HIS A 518 -40.25 4.28 -12.56
CA HIS A 518 -39.46 4.12 -13.76
C HIS A 518 -40.17 4.67 -15.00
N ASP A 519 -41.43 4.30 -15.20
CA ASP A 519 -42.19 4.69 -16.39
C ASP A 519 -42.51 6.19 -16.36
N THR A 520 -42.92 6.73 -15.21
CA THR A 520 -43.17 8.17 -15.03
C THR A 520 -41.91 9.02 -15.23
N LEU A 521 -40.75 8.61 -14.68
CA LEU A 521 -39.49 9.35 -14.87
C LEU A 521 -38.99 9.28 -16.32
N ARG A 522 -39.12 8.11 -16.96
CA ARG A 522 -38.73 7.94 -18.36
C ARG A 522 -39.57 8.84 -19.26
N ASP A 523 -40.87 8.92 -19.04
CA ASP A 523 -41.77 9.74 -19.86
C ASP A 523 -41.53 11.24 -19.63
N ARG A 524 -41.25 11.65 -18.38
CA ARG A 524 -40.93 13.05 -18.03
C ARG A 524 -39.57 13.51 -18.58
N ILE A 525 -38.55 12.65 -18.56
CA ILE A 525 -37.24 12.99 -19.13
C ILE A 525 -37.33 13.04 -20.67
N LYS A 526 -38.10 12.13 -21.29
CA LYS A 526 -38.32 12.15 -22.74
C LYS A 526 -39.15 13.33 -23.24
N SER A 527 -40.03 13.89 -22.40
CA SER A 527 -40.85 15.06 -22.75
C SER A 527 -40.18 16.40 -22.47
N SER A 528 -39.07 16.43 -21.72
CA SER A 528 -38.31 17.65 -21.42
C SER A 528 -37.66 18.30 -22.66
N LYS A 529 -37.54 19.63 -22.67
CA LYS A 529 -37.01 20.42 -23.79
C LYS A 529 -35.86 21.36 -23.36
N PRO A 530 -34.97 21.74 -24.30
CA PRO A 530 -33.91 22.71 -24.01
C PRO A 530 -34.54 24.07 -23.66
N GLY A 531 -34.48 24.47 -22.39
CA GLY A 531 -35.08 25.71 -21.88
C GLY A 531 -35.91 25.56 -20.60
N ASP A 532 -36.23 24.34 -20.17
CA ASP A 532 -37.02 24.06 -18.95
C ASP A 532 -36.30 24.45 -17.63
N GLU A 533 -35.05 24.92 -17.71
CA GLU A 533 -34.24 25.35 -16.55
C GLU A 533 -34.77 26.61 -15.85
N LYS A 534 -35.58 27.43 -16.54
CA LYS A 534 -36.06 28.71 -15.99
C LYS A 534 -37.29 28.59 -15.08
N GLY A 535 -37.98 27.46 -15.06
CA GLY A 535 -39.16 27.25 -14.20
C GLY A 535 -38.84 26.77 -12.78
N PHE A 536 -37.65 26.21 -12.54
CA PHE A 536 -37.33 25.59 -11.24
C PHE A 536 -36.80 26.56 -10.16
N GLY A 537 -36.76 27.87 -10.44
CA GLY A 537 -36.14 28.85 -9.53
C GLY A 537 -36.82 30.22 -9.41
N GLN A 538 -37.97 30.45 -10.04
CA GLN A 538 -38.70 31.72 -9.97
C GLN A 538 -40.23 31.54 -10.03
N GLU A 539 -40.80 30.67 -9.21
CA GLU A 539 -42.24 30.67 -8.91
C GLU A 539 -42.42 30.39 -7.40
N GLU A 540 -42.02 31.35 -6.57
CA GLU A 540 -42.45 31.42 -5.15
C GLU A 540 -43.60 32.42 -4.94
N ASP A 541 -44.07 33.12 -5.98
CA ASP A 541 -45.16 34.09 -5.87
C ASP A 541 -46.02 34.12 -7.15
N GLU A 542 -46.73 33.04 -7.46
CA GLU A 542 -47.99 33.09 -8.23
C GLU A 542 -48.76 31.77 -7.99
N GLU A 543 -49.95 31.89 -7.40
CA GLU A 543 -50.89 30.78 -7.17
C GLU A 543 -51.39 30.24 -8.52
N GLU A 544 -50.73 29.24 -9.09
CA GLU A 544 -51.32 28.38 -10.12
C GLU A 544 -51.08 26.90 -9.77
N GLU A 545 -52.14 26.13 -9.97
CA GLU A 545 -52.39 24.76 -9.49
C GLU A 545 -51.19 23.82 -9.70
N ALA A 546 -50.63 23.32 -8.59
CA ALA A 546 -49.72 22.17 -8.62
C ALA A 546 -50.42 21.03 -9.37
N SER A 547 -49.84 20.58 -10.48
CA SER A 547 -50.43 19.52 -11.29
C SER A 547 -50.66 18.28 -10.41
N GLU A 548 -51.84 17.67 -10.51
CA GLU A 548 -52.22 16.43 -9.80
C GLU A 548 -51.08 15.39 -9.77
N ASP A 549 -50.29 15.31 -10.83
CA ASP A 549 -49.17 14.39 -11.01
C ASP A 549 -47.96 14.66 -10.07
N GLU A 550 -47.72 15.91 -9.66
CA GLU A 550 -46.63 16.27 -8.73
C GLU A 550 -47.00 16.01 -7.27
N GLU A 551 -48.26 16.24 -6.90
CA GLU A 551 -48.78 15.85 -5.60
C GLU A 551 -48.89 14.33 -5.45
N GLU A 552 -49.22 13.60 -6.53
CA GLU A 552 -49.23 12.14 -6.53
C GLU A 552 -47.82 11.56 -6.36
N LEU A 553 -46.82 12.09 -7.09
CA LEU A 553 -45.43 11.66 -6.96
C LEU A 553 -44.87 11.94 -5.55
N LYS A 554 -45.19 13.11 -4.99
CA LYS A 554 -44.76 13.50 -3.65
C LYS A 554 -45.40 12.60 -2.59
N ASN A 555 -46.72 12.37 -2.68
CA ASN A 555 -47.43 11.45 -1.78
C ASN A 555 -46.93 10.00 -1.90
N MET A 556 -46.59 9.53 -3.09
CA MET A 556 -46.05 8.18 -3.30
C MET A 556 -44.66 8.01 -2.69
N VAL A 557 -43.77 8.99 -2.86
CA VAL A 557 -42.44 9.00 -2.23
C VAL A 557 -42.57 9.08 -0.71
N GLU A 558 -43.51 9.88 -0.20
CA GLU A 558 -43.75 10.01 1.23
C GLU A 558 -44.32 8.73 1.86
N GLN A 559 -45.19 8.01 1.15
CA GLN A 559 -45.68 6.70 1.59
C GLN A 559 -44.58 5.63 1.59
N LEU A 560 -43.70 5.64 0.59
CA LEU A 560 -42.58 4.70 0.49
C LEU A 560 -41.56 4.93 1.61
N VAL A 561 -41.26 6.20 1.90
CA VAL A 561 -40.32 6.61 2.96
C VAL A 561 -40.92 6.36 4.36
N ASN A 562 -42.19 6.69 4.58
CA ASN A 562 -42.84 6.52 5.89
C ASN A 562 -43.12 5.05 6.25
N ALA A 563 -43.43 4.20 5.27
CA ALA A 563 -43.63 2.77 5.52
C ALA A 563 -42.31 2.04 5.85
N GLN A 564 -41.21 2.43 5.20
CA GLN A 564 -39.91 1.76 5.31
C GLN A 564 -39.08 2.24 6.51
N ILE A 565 -39.14 3.54 6.87
CA ILE A 565 -38.39 4.06 8.02
C ILE A 565 -38.97 3.51 9.34
N ARG A 566 -40.29 3.40 9.49
CA ARG A 566 -40.88 2.90 10.75
C ARG A 566 -40.62 1.42 10.98
N THR A 567 -40.62 0.59 9.94
CA THR A 567 -40.32 -0.85 10.09
C THR A 567 -38.83 -1.13 10.25
N GLN A 568 -37.95 -0.38 9.56
CA GLN A 568 -36.50 -0.57 9.69
C GLN A 568 -35.93 -0.01 11.00
N VAL A 569 -36.43 1.13 11.49
CA VAL A 569 -36.00 1.70 12.78
C VAL A 569 -36.41 0.79 13.92
N SER A 570 -37.67 0.33 13.95
CA SER A 570 -38.12 -0.60 15.01
C SER A 570 -37.42 -1.96 14.96
N ALA A 571 -37.11 -2.49 13.76
CA ALA A 571 -36.37 -3.74 13.62
C ALA A 571 -34.88 -3.60 14.01
N LEU A 572 -34.27 -2.44 13.74
CA LEU A 572 -32.90 -2.14 14.13
C LEU A 572 -32.79 -1.88 15.63
N GLU A 573 -33.73 -1.17 16.24
CA GLU A 573 -33.79 -0.95 17.70
C GLU A 573 -33.92 -2.28 18.44
N ASN A 574 -34.87 -3.14 18.05
CA ASN A 574 -35.05 -4.46 18.65
C ASN A 574 -33.87 -5.42 18.43
N ARG A 575 -33.07 -5.22 17.38
CA ARG A 575 -31.86 -6.00 17.09
C ARG A 575 -30.66 -5.46 17.86
N LEU A 576 -30.58 -4.15 18.04
CA LEU A 576 -29.54 -3.50 18.82
C LEU A 576 -29.71 -3.82 20.30
N GLU A 577 -30.94 -3.78 20.81
CA GLU A 577 -31.26 -4.14 22.21
C GLU A 577 -30.87 -5.59 22.50
N ARG A 578 -31.26 -6.54 21.62
CA ARG A 578 -30.82 -7.94 21.72
C ARG A 578 -29.31 -8.13 21.66
N LEU A 579 -28.62 -7.44 20.76
CA LEU A 579 -27.16 -7.55 20.66
C LEU A 579 -26.43 -6.91 21.85
N VAL A 580 -27.04 -5.92 22.49
CA VAL A 580 -26.52 -5.32 23.72
C VAL A 580 -26.71 -6.28 24.89
N ASP A 581 -27.89 -6.89 25.02
CA ASP A 581 -28.18 -7.88 26.06
C ASP A 581 -27.31 -9.14 25.92
N GLU A 582 -27.22 -9.72 24.72
CA GLU A 582 -26.35 -10.87 24.44
C GLU A 582 -24.87 -10.58 24.75
N LYS A 583 -24.43 -9.34 24.52
CA LYS A 583 -23.04 -8.93 24.75
C LYS A 583 -22.78 -8.58 26.22
N ILE A 584 -23.79 -8.13 26.95
CA ILE A 584 -23.74 -7.94 28.41
C ILE A 584 -23.71 -9.31 29.09
N ASP A 585 -24.57 -10.24 28.68
CA ASP A 585 -24.63 -11.60 29.22
C ASP A 585 -23.37 -12.39 28.91
N ALA A 586 -22.86 -12.34 27.67
CA ALA A 586 -21.59 -12.99 27.31
C ALA A 586 -20.39 -12.41 28.08
N LYS A 587 -20.45 -11.12 28.45
CA LYS A 587 -19.38 -10.46 29.23
C LYS A 587 -19.51 -10.78 30.73
N LEU A 588 -20.74 -10.93 31.24
CA LEU A 588 -21.04 -11.41 32.59
C LEU A 588 -20.64 -12.88 32.76
N GLU A 589 -20.98 -13.77 31.82
CA GLU A 589 -20.53 -15.16 31.83
C GLU A 589 -19.01 -15.28 31.73
N LYS A 590 -18.35 -14.43 30.95
CA LYS A 590 -16.87 -14.42 30.85
C LYS A 590 -16.18 -13.87 32.11
N LEU A 591 -16.87 -13.05 32.90
CA LEU A 591 -16.39 -12.54 34.19
C LEU A 591 -16.70 -13.50 35.35
N LEU A 592 -17.83 -14.21 35.29
CA LEU A 592 -18.23 -15.20 36.29
C LEU A 592 -17.55 -16.55 36.07
N GLY A 593 -17.40 -17.00 34.84
CA GLY A 593 -16.71 -18.25 34.47
C GLY A 593 -15.19 -18.21 34.71
N LYS A 594 -14.61 -17.01 34.84
CA LYS A 594 -13.20 -16.84 35.26
C LYS A 594 -12.99 -16.88 36.77
N ARG A 595 -14.02 -16.69 37.60
CA ARG A 595 -13.91 -16.83 39.06
C ARG A 595 -14.04 -18.28 39.54
N SER A 596 -14.73 -19.14 38.79
CA SER A 596 -15.01 -20.52 39.22
C SER A 596 -13.93 -21.53 38.82
N ALA A 597 -12.99 -21.15 37.94
CA ALA A 597 -11.97 -22.07 37.38
C ALA A 597 -10.58 -21.94 38.03
N GLU A 598 -10.38 -21.01 38.97
CA GLU A 598 -9.10 -20.78 39.65
C GLU A 598 -9.07 -21.21 41.13
N GLU A 599 -10.15 -21.82 41.67
CA GLU A 599 -10.22 -22.22 43.09
C GLU A 599 -9.98 -23.72 43.40
N ASP A 600 -9.78 -24.61 42.42
CA ASP A 600 -9.53 -26.04 42.70
C ASP A 600 -8.26 -26.58 42.02
N GLY A 601 -7.14 -26.63 42.78
CA GLY A 601 -6.02 -27.53 42.44
C GLY A 601 -4.59 -27.17 42.90
N ARG A 602 -4.28 -27.40 44.19
CA ARG A 602 -2.95 -27.76 44.81
C ARG A 602 -1.74 -26.83 44.59
N VAL A 603 -1.16 -26.13 45.58
CA VAL A 603 -0.53 -26.49 46.88
C VAL A 603 0.95 -27.00 46.79
N GLU A 604 1.84 -26.22 47.46
CA GLU A 604 3.28 -26.37 47.82
C GLU A 604 4.34 -25.89 46.80
N LYS A 605 5.35 -25.04 47.09
CA LYS A 605 5.94 -24.52 48.36
C LYS A 605 6.90 -23.33 48.08
N LYS A 606 6.87 -22.31 48.99
CA LYS A 606 7.91 -21.32 49.37
C LYS A 606 8.26 -20.21 48.34
N LEU A 607 8.24 -18.89 48.62
CA LEU A 607 8.27 -18.10 49.86
C LEU A 607 7.47 -16.78 49.66
N LYS A 608 6.70 -16.36 50.68
CA LYS A 608 6.17 -14.98 50.84
C LYS A 608 7.28 -14.06 51.41
N PRO A 609 7.15 -12.73 51.21
CA PRO A 609 6.57 -11.93 52.28
C PRO A 609 5.41 -11.04 51.84
N ASP A 610 4.38 -11.05 52.69
CA ASP A 610 3.44 -10.00 53.08
C ASP A 610 2.74 -9.14 52.02
N LEU A 611 1.49 -9.55 51.78
CA LEU A 611 0.39 -8.73 51.26
C LEU A 611 -0.29 -8.01 52.43
N GLU A 612 -0.18 -6.69 52.46
CA GLU A 612 -1.24 -5.83 53.01
C GLU A 612 -2.33 -5.60 51.93
N PRO A 613 -3.60 -5.44 52.31
CA PRO A 613 -4.69 -5.25 51.36
C PRO A 613 -4.59 -3.85 50.72
N LYS A 614 -4.16 -3.78 49.44
CA LYS A 614 -4.13 -2.50 48.71
C LYS A 614 -5.55 -2.07 48.33
N GLU A 615 -5.95 -0.93 48.88
CA GLU A 615 -7.11 -0.12 48.49
C GLU A 615 -7.19 0.11 46.97
N PRO A 616 -8.39 0.40 46.41
CA PRO A 616 -8.54 0.75 45.00
C PRO A 616 -7.59 1.91 44.63
N SER A 617 -6.69 1.69 43.67
CA SER A 617 -5.63 2.63 43.32
C SER A 617 -6.20 3.94 42.80
N VAL A 618 -6.20 4.96 43.64
CA VAL A 618 -6.50 6.34 43.25
C VAL A 618 -5.38 6.83 42.32
N PHE A 619 -5.73 7.44 41.18
CA PHE A 619 -4.77 8.04 40.25
C PHE A 619 -3.94 9.11 40.97
N LYS A 620 -2.60 9.06 40.83
CA LYS A 620 -1.66 10.00 41.46
C LYS A 620 -0.52 10.30 40.49
N LEU A 621 0.07 11.49 40.61
CA LEU A 621 1.33 11.81 39.93
C LEU A 621 2.48 11.14 40.68
N ASP A 622 3.42 10.58 39.93
CA ASP A 622 4.64 9.99 40.46
C ASP A 622 5.65 11.11 40.76
N PRO A 623 6.00 11.42 42.02
CA PRO A 623 6.93 12.51 42.34
C PRO A 623 8.37 12.23 41.92
N ASP A 624 8.74 10.97 41.67
CA ASP A 624 10.14 10.54 41.47
C ASP A 624 10.57 10.56 39.99
N ILE A 625 9.79 11.22 39.13
CA ILE A 625 10.13 11.42 37.71
C ILE A 625 11.20 12.49 37.57
N GLU A 626 12.33 12.14 36.95
CA GLU A 626 13.49 13.03 36.77
C GLU A 626 13.78 13.43 35.32
N SER A 627 13.03 12.91 34.33
CA SER A 627 13.23 13.20 32.91
C SER A 627 11.99 13.79 32.23
N VAL A 628 12.22 14.62 31.21
CA VAL A 628 11.17 15.19 30.35
C VAL A 628 10.42 14.08 29.62
N GLU A 629 11.11 13.03 29.19
CA GLU A 629 10.48 11.87 28.56
C GLU A 629 9.47 11.20 29.48
N ALA A 630 9.85 10.93 30.74
CA ALA A 630 8.96 10.31 31.71
C ALA A 630 7.77 11.23 32.06
N VAL A 631 7.96 12.55 32.11
CA VAL A 631 6.85 13.51 32.25
C VAL A 631 5.88 13.42 31.06
N VAL A 632 6.39 13.34 29.83
CA VAL A 632 5.55 13.22 28.62
C VAL A 632 4.82 11.87 28.61
N LEU A 633 5.47 10.79 29.01
CA LEU A 633 4.87 9.46 29.09
C LEU A 633 3.77 9.39 30.16
N GLU A 634 4.00 9.92 31.36
CA GLU A 634 2.97 10.03 32.39
C GLU A 634 1.77 10.87 31.90
N TRP A 635 2.04 11.86 31.03
CA TRP A 635 0.99 12.72 30.50
C TRP A 635 0.07 12.05 29.49
N PHE A 636 0.62 11.19 28.63
CA PHE A 636 -0.10 10.66 27.45
C PHE A 636 -0.30 9.14 27.44
N THR A 637 0.44 8.38 28.25
CA THR A 637 0.39 6.91 28.26
C THR A 637 -0.51 6.40 29.38
N PRO A 638 -1.60 5.66 29.08
CA PRO A 638 -2.45 5.03 30.08
C PRO A 638 -1.67 4.06 31.00
N ASN A 639 -1.87 4.16 32.31
CA ASN A 639 -1.20 3.31 33.29
C ASN A 639 -2.11 2.14 33.74
N PRO A 640 -1.78 0.87 33.43
CA PRO A 640 -2.57 -0.30 33.82
C PRO A 640 -2.78 -0.44 35.33
N MET A 641 -1.84 0.06 36.14
CA MET A 641 -1.89 0.00 37.59
C MET A 641 -2.77 1.09 38.22
N MET A 642 -3.25 2.06 37.42
CA MET A 642 -4.09 3.17 37.86
C MET A 642 -5.38 3.24 37.03
N GLY A 643 -6.02 2.09 36.79
CA GLY A 643 -7.28 2.03 36.05
C GLY A 643 -7.17 2.37 34.57
N ASN A 644 -5.98 2.25 33.98
CA ASN A 644 -5.69 2.60 32.58
C ASN A 644 -5.94 4.08 32.26
N GLU A 645 -5.63 4.96 33.22
CA GLU A 645 -5.73 6.41 33.10
C GLU A 645 -4.34 7.07 32.95
N CYS A 646 -4.30 8.26 32.37
CA CYS A 646 -3.13 9.14 32.29
C CYS A 646 -3.55 10.59 32.60
N VAL A 647 -2.60 11.51 32.75
CA VAL A 647 -2.94 12.92 33.08
C VAL A 647 -3.87 13.54 32.03
N HIS A 648 -3.68 13.22 30.75
CA HIS A 648 -4.54 13.71 29.67
C HIS A 648 -5.99 13.18 29.78
N SER A 649 -6.19 11.90 30.12
CA SER A 649 -7.54 11.34 30.30
C SER A 649 -8.20 11.87 31.57
N MET A 650 -7.44 11.98 32.66
CA MET A 650 -7.92 12.53 33.93
C MET A 650 -8.33 13.99 33.81
N ASN A 651 -7.58 14.81 33.07
CA ASN A 651 -7.93 16.20 32.77
C ASN A 651 -9.27 16.37 32.03
N LYS A 652 -9.73 15.34 31.30
CA LYS A 652 -11.04 15.35 30.62
C LYS A 652 -12.20 14.97 31.53
N LYS A 653 -11.95 14.22 32.60
CA LYS A 653 -12.98 13.74 33.52
C LYS A 653 -13.32 14.79 34.58
N ASP A 654 -12.33 15.14 35.40
CA ASP A 654 -12.50 16.07 36.52
C ASP A 654 -11.15 16.73 36.85
N LYS A 655 -11.15 17.88 37.52
CA LYS A 655 -9.93 18.58 37.99
C LYS A 655 -9.63 18.30 39.46
N SER A 656 -10.54 17.66 40.21
CA SER A 656 -10.38 17.38 41.64
C SER A 656 -9.21 16.43 41.97
N TRP A 657 -8.81 15.56 41.04
CA TRP A 657 -7.67 14.64 41.24
C TRP A 657 -6.33 15.34 41.42
N ARG A 658 -6.24 16.62 41.05
CA ARG A 658 -5.03 17.44 41.22
C ARG A 658 -4.78 17.85 42.67
N ASN A 659 -5.77 17.65 43.55
CA ASN A 659 -5.68 18.02 44.96
C ASN A 659 -4.54 17.24 45.63
N GLY A 660 -3.55 17.96 46.17
CA GLY A 660 -2.35 17.38 46.79
C GLY A 660 -1.14 17.29 45.88
N PHE A 661 -1.25 17.63 44.59
CA PHE A 661 -0.14 17.65 43.63
C PHE A 661 -0.14 18.91 42.74
N GLU A 662 -0.73 20.02 43.20
CA GLU A 662 -0.97 21.21 42.37
C GLU A 662 0.31 21.88 41.88
N SER A 663 1.38 21.87 42.68
CA SER A 663 2.69 22.37 42.30
C SER A 663 3.31 21.51 41.20
N LEU A 664 3.36 20.20 41.42
CA LEU A 664 3.92 19.22 40.50
C LEU A 664 3.16 19.17 39.17
N TYR A 665 1.83 19.27 39.22
CA TYR A 665 1.00 19.36 38.03
C TYR A 665 1.31 20.62 37.20
N LYS A 666 1.49 21.78 37.86
CA LYS A 666 1.79 23.04 37.16
C LYS A 666 3.16 22.98 36.48
N GLU A 667 4.16 22.43 37.16
CA GLU A 667 5.51 22.23 36.61
C GLU A 667 5.46 21.36 35.34
N ARG A 668 4.91 20.16 35.45
CA ARG A 668 4.79 19.20 34.33
C ARG A 668 3.95 19.74 33.19
N LYS A 669 2.87 20.47 33.51
CA LYS A 669 2.04 21.11 32.50
C LYS A 669 2.84 22.09 31.63
N THR A 670 3.70 22.91 32.24
CA THR A 670 4.52 23.87 31.51
C THR A 670 5.51 23.17 30.56
N ILE A 671 6.14 22.10 31.03
CA ILE A 671 7.04 21.27 30.21
C ILE A 671 6.29 20.64 29.03
N VAL A 672 5.12 20.05 29.28
CA VAL A 672 4.31 19.39 28.26
C VAL A 672 3.75 20.40 27.24
N GLU A 673 3.37 21.60 27.65
CA GLU A 673 2.92 22.65 26.73
C GLU A 673 4.03 23.07 25.75
N PHE A 674 5.27 23.21 26.23
CA PHE A 674 6.41 23.48 25.37
C PHE A 674 6.72 22.31 24.42
N TYR A 675 6.71 21.07 24.93
CA TYR A 675 6.86 19.87 24.10
C TYR A 675 5.80 19.79 22.98
N ILE A 676 4.52 20.02 23.31
CA ILE A 676 3.43 20.05 22.33
C ILE A 676 3.68 21.14 21.28
N TYR A 677 4.18 22.30 21.69
CA TYR A 677 4.52 23.37 20.78
C TYR A 677 5.62 22.96 19.79
N LEU A 678 6.71 22.34 20.25
CA LEU A 678 7.78 21.84 19.38
C LEU A 678 7.26 20.84 18.34
N VAL A 679 6.40 19.90 18.76
CA VAL A 679 5.86 18.87 17.87
C VAL A 679 4.84 19.44 16.89
N ASN A 680 3.86 20.21 17.37
CA ASN A 680 2.72 20.63 16.55
C ASN A 680 2.98 21.92 15.76
N HIS A 681 3.71 22.89 16.33
CA HIS A 681 3.95 24.18 15.69
C HIS A 681 5.28 24.21 14.94
N ARG A 682 6.36 23.63 15.49
CA ARG A 682 7.66 23.54 14.80
C ARG A 682 7.81 22.27 13.93
N GLY A 683 6.82 21.38 13.94
CA GLY A 683 6.83 20.14 13.14
C GLY A 683 7.98 19.20 13.49
N MET A 684 8.49 19.29 14.72
CA MET A 684 9.64 18.51 15.18
C MET A 684 9.22 17.05 15.45
N ASP A 685 10.09 16.11 15.09
CA ASP A 685 9.92 14.71 15.50
C ASP A 685 9.87 14.61 17.04
N ARG A 686 9.05 13.68 17.56
CA ARG A 686 8.80 13.57 19.01
C ARG A 686 10.06 13.33 19.81
N TYR A 687 10.99 12.52 19.30
CA TYR A 687 12.25 12.25 19.98
C TYR A 687 13.16 13.47 19.95
N LYS A 688 13.24 14.16 18.81
CA LYS A 688 13.99 15.42 18.69
C LYS A 688 13.44 16.52 19.60
N ALA A 689 12.13 16.56 19.82
CA ALA A 689 11.50 17.51 20.73
C ALA A 689 11.86 17.22 22.20
N VAL A 690 11.88 15.95 22.60
CA VAL A 690 12.37 15.54 23.93
C VAL A 690 13.86 15.84 24.07
N ASP A 691 14.69 15.48 23.09
CA ASP A 691 16.13 15.75 23.10
C ASP A 691 16.43 17.24 23.21
N LEU A 692 15.65 18.09 22.54
CA LEU A 692 15.80 19.54 22.64
C LEU A 692 15.40 20.04 24.04
N CYS A 693 14.29 19.58 24.60
CA CYS A 693 13.91 19.92 25.97
C CYS A 693 14.98 19.47 26.98
N GLU A 694 15.51 18.27 26.85
CA GLU A 694 16.58 17.74 27.71
C GLU A 694 17.89 18.52 27.55
N ARG A 695 18.21 18.95 26.33
CA ARG A 695 19.37 19.80 26.06
C ARG A 695 19.23 21.18 26.71
N ILE A 696 18.04 21.79 26.62
CA ILE A 696 17.75 23.08 27.26
C ILE A 696 17.79 22.94 28.79
N ARG A 697 17.28 21.82 29.33
CA ARG A 697 17.37 21.50 30.76
C ARG A 697 18.83 21.36 31.21
N GLY A 698 19.72 20.86 30.35
CA GLY A 698 21.15 20.76 30.64
C GLY A 698 21.49 19.84 31.83
N GLY A 699 20.59 18.90 32.17
CA GLY A 699 20.72 18.03 33.34
C GLY A 699 20.33 18.67 34.68
N GLY A 700 19.84 19.93 34.69
CA GLY A 700 19.24 20.56 35.88
C GLY A 700 17.91 19.92 36.27
N ASP A 701 17.34 20.28 37.42
CA ASP A 701 16.07 19.69 37.86
C ASP A 701 14.89 20.14 36.96
N LEU A 702 13.78 19.39 37.03
CA LEU A 702 12.59 19.68 36.21
C LEU A 702 11.90 20.98 36.63
N THR A 703 12.06 21.39 37.88
CA THR A 703 11.49 22.63 38.42
C THR A 703 12.14 23.86 37.78
N ASP A 704 13.47 23.87 37.70
CA ASP A 704 14.27 24.91 37.07
C ASP A 704 13.95 25.01 35.57
N PHE A 705 13.84 23.86 34.89
CA PHE A 705 13.47 23.83 33.48
C PHE A 705 12.05 24.36 33.25
N ALA A 706 11.07 23.94 34.04
CA ALA A 706 9.71 24.46 33.94
C ALA A 706 9.65 25.96 34.21
N GLN A 707 10.44 26.47 35.17
CA GLN A 707 10.52 27.88 35.48
C GLN A 707 11.15 28.68 34.33
N LEU A 708 12.23 28.18 33.72
CA LEU A 708 12.86 28.75 32.53
C LEU A 708 11.89 28.84 31.34
N VAL A 709 11.17 27.76 31.04
CA VAL A 709 10.16 27.73 29.97
C VAL A 709 9.02 28.72 30.25
N LYS A 710 8.61 28.82 31.52
CA LYS A 710 7.54 29.74 31.96
C LYS A 710 7.96 31.20 31.85
N ASP A 711 9.19 31.52 32.23
CA ASP A 711 9.71 32.88 32.19
C ASP A 711 9.97 33.32 30.75
N TRP A 712 10.49 32.42 29.91
CA TRP A 712 10.60 32.68 28.47
C TRP A 712 9.26 33.03 27.84
N ARG A 713 8.22 32.22 28.10
CA ARG A 713 6.87 32.46 27.57
C ARG A 713 6.28 33.77 28.08
N ARG A 714 6.61 34.16 29.31
CA ARG A 714 6.15 35.44 29.90
C ARG A 714 6.81 36.63 29.22
N GLU A 715 8.07 36.50 28.84
CA GLU A 715 8.86 37.56 28.20
C GLU A 715 8.58 37.69 26.70
N HIS A 716 8.33 36.58 26.01
CA HIS A 716 8.28 36.54 24.53
C HIS A 716 6.89 36.22 23.96
N GLU A 717 5.87 36.03 24.81
CA GLU A 717 4.48 35.61 24.51
C GLU A 717 4.33 34.26 23.78
N THR A 718 5.40 33.75 23.18
CA THR A 718 5.52 32.51 22.42
C THR A 718 6.71 31.71 22.94
N PHE A 719 6.85 30.48 22.46
CA PHE A 719 8.02 29.66 22.72
C PHE A 719 9.09 29.78 21.62
N ASP A 720 8.92 30.71 20.68
CA ASP A 720 9.89 30.91 19.61
C ASP A 720 11.21 31.47 20.15
N GLY A 721 12.31 30.93 19.63
CA GLY A 721 13.68 31.26 20.02
C GLY A 721 14.20 30.49 21.24
N LEU A 722 13.33 29.79 22.00
CA LEU A 722 13.76 28.95 23.12
C LEU A 722 14.41 27.67 22.61
N GLY A 723 15.73 27.54 22.78
CA GLY A 723 16.53 26.40 22.30
C GLY A 723 17.45 26.68 21.11
N ASP A 724 17.43 27.90 20.58
CA ASP A 724 18.38 28.39 19.57
C ASP A 724 19.60 29.12 20.21
N LEU A 725 19.72 29.04 21.55
CA LEU A 725 20.77 29.65 22.39
C LEU A 725 22.01 28.75 22.56
#